data_AF-A0A2B7Z116-F1
#
_entry.id   AF-A0A2B7Z116-F1
#
_cell.length_a   1.000
_cell.length_b   1.000
_cell.length_c   1.000
_cell.angle_alpha   90.00
_cell.angle_beta   90.00
_cell.angle_gamma   90.00
#
_symmetry.space_group_name_H-M   'P 1'
#
loop_
_entity.id
_entity.type
_entity.pdbx_description
1 polymer ?
#
loop_
_entity_poly.entity_id
_entity_poly.type
_entity_poly.pdbx_seq_one_letter_code
_entity_poly.pdbx_strand_id
1 'polypeptide(L)'
;MPNEEGGTFLRPGPPATILSVAQRAAAIEQHLKGIDEAATSVSRAKQSPLRSHGKVQTTVGDQDTAPKKPARTTTRKKFPAHTSSPEASNPIGTTAGVPPSTASTEPHLTSSNSKLSDTSFLAKSALYCFASVKRIPETDPPAPASPPSLTPHSTNSAFALALRTFSNASTKPFNNHIGHSETASQKQFPSVSVAKSSSAPSPKCTSGAATSAISTLEINTQEDTMAQESNADGSVVMPRLEDLLRHPDDLEKITALKAEYTRKKAAVDAQLREGLRDQLETVQRCIGHLSEGQRHVSKTRDELQGIDKLCAESQTTVGDFSQIDKLARIQRNFEATIMMKKGLESFDNDITEIERLLAEDDQDLENQPNLLSAHMAITRLRDFRDEAMDQIRKAQDKSNESTLLEWFQRLDPVIDWFDEHLGMTCMNLIPLVQSDNRSMVVRLAVVVMNEEKNDAKVQALQEAQKDHKDLASRFKSMNIGPKTVRGYKDKFLKSIEFYAQNQLETSKETFLDDPDKLEKCFKWFFNDLFTVKEGMQPLMPKKWKIYKTYADIYHKMMHDWLINFVDDPELPASNMLSIIHWSEKYYTKMAKLGWKQSDLVPDVLDGREGELVRDWRNLIINALDEWIERMFNADKKNFLERDTDAIDTSPDGYFRTHTLGDMWRMIHEQIIAAGASQRTDVTEGVIDAMFRALKTRQSTWQTLIDDECAKYKTPTVEQSEGLQQLQDWLIALANDQIACIDDNDASGQMGYLTRFRRDFEPLVTPKYMATRANVELDALRDGYVDLSTHCISAFIDLIFSVDFRTTLPEFFTQKWYGEFAMKRVTSTFDDYITDYSAVLHPSLADILVEELSDELLVRYLSAIRNRGAKFRRQDPFTDKFKDDVLTAFAFFQKFPEAFAATIKDRWRLVDFLVRLLEAEKGAGVVAVYETFKMEYWDLQLSWVEAVLRSRDDFERSMVSAVKAKAAELSVERGTETIMGKVR
;
A
#
# COMPACT_ATOMS: atom_id res chain seq x y z
N MET A 1 64.75 55.99 -47.11
CA MET A 1 66.09 55.57 -46.64
C MET A 1 65.90 54.74 -45.37
N PRO A 2 66.73 53.70 -45.13
CA PRO A 2 66.40 52.57 -44.26
C PRO A 2 66.85 52.80 -42.78
N ASN A 3 66.74 51.87 -41.81
CA ASN A 3 66.64 50.41 -41.92
C ASN A 3 66.05 49.68 -40.68
N GLU A 4 65.66 48.41 -40.88
CA GLU A 4 65.57 47.28 -39.91
C GLU A 4 64.80 47.43 -38.58
N GLU A 5 63.63 46.77 -38.51
CA GLU A 5 63.07 46.20 -37.28
C GLU A 5 63.07 44.65 -37.38
N GLY A 6 63.60 43.97 -36.36
CA GLY A 6 63.64 42.51 -36.27
C GLY A 6 62.71 41.98 -35.18
N GLY A 7 61.56 41.41 -35.57
CA GLY A 7 60.56 40.89 -34.63
C GLY A 7 60.93 39.55 -34.00
N THR A 8 61.43 39.57 -32.76
CA THR A 8 61.61 38.35 -31.95
C THR A 8 60.26 37.79 -31.48
N PHE A 9 59.93 36.56 -31.92
CA PHE A 9 58.75 35.83 -31.44
C PHE A 9 58.89 35.42 -29.96
N LEU A 10 57.75 35.38 -29.27
CA LEU A 10 57.65 35.09 -27.83
C LEU A 10 57.72 33.59 -27.53
N ARG A 11 57.97 33.25 -26.25
CA ARG A 11 57.97 31.86 -25.74
C ARG A 11 56.65 31.13 -26.06
N PRO A 12 56.69 29.79 -26.28
CA PRO A 12 55.49 28.97 -26.29
C PRO A 12 54.80 28.98 -24.92
N GLY A 13 53.47 28.92 -24.94
CA GLY A 13 52.64 28.66 -23.76
C GLY A 13 52.28 27.17 -23.66
N PRO A 14 51.42 26.77 -22.70
CA PRO A 14 50.84 25.44 -22.69
C PRO A 14 49.90 25.23 -23.91
N PRO A 15 49.69 23.99 -24.37
CA PRO A 15 48.80 23.70 -25.50
C PRO A 15 47.34 24.02 -25.19
N ALA A 16 46.62 24.53 -26.20
CA ALA A 16 45.21 24.87 -26.10
C ALA A 16 44.33 23.61 -26.08
N THR A 17 43.73 23.32 -24.94
CA THR A 17 42.80 22.19 -24.73
C THR A 17 41.42 22.48 -25.32
N ILE A 18 40.69 21.44 -25.76
CA ILE A 18 39.23 21.56 -25.87
C ILE A 18 38.69 21.72 -24.45
N LEU A 19 37.79 22.68 -24.22
CA LEU A 19 36.82 22.55 -23.14
C LEU A 19 35.79 21.53 -23.62
N SER A 20 35.77 20.32 -23.06
CA SER A 20 34.79 19.30 -23.39
C SER A 20 33.36 19.84 -23.22
N VAL A 21 32.35 19.15 -23.75
CA VAL A 21 30.94 19.58 -23.58
C VAL A 21 30.62 19.82 -22.10
N ALA A 22 31.03 18.90 -21.21
CA ALA A 22 30.92 19.06 -19.76
C ALA A 22 31.80 20.18 -19.14
N GLN A 23 32.93 20.54 -19.75
CA GLN A 23 33.73 21.70 -19.30
C GLN A 23 33.18 23.04 -19.80
N ARG A 24 32.52 23.05 -20.97
CA ARG A 24 31.69 24.18 -21.42
C ARG A 24 30.40 24.27 -20.60
N ALA A 25 29.87 23.14 -20.14
CA ALA A 25 28.79 23.12 -19.17
C ALA A 25 29.22 23.71 -17.83
N ALA A 26 30.40 23.33 -17.31
CA ALA A 26 31.00 23.99 -16.15
C ALA A 26 31.33 25.47 -16.38
N ALA A 27 31.63 25.89 -17.62
CA ALA A 27 31.79 27.30 -17.98
C ALA A 27 30.45 28.05 -17.96
N ILE A 28 29.36 27.47 -18.48
CA ILE A 28 27.99 28.00 -18.30
C ILE A 28 27.66 28.11 -16.80
N GLU A 29 27.97 27.07 -16.04
CA GLU A 29 27.71 27.00 -14.60
C GLU A 29 28.52 28.04 -13.80
N GLN A 30 29.70 28.44 -14.28
CA GLN A 30 30.48 29.58 -13.77
C GLN A 30 30.00 30.93 -14.31
N HIS A 31 29.51 31.00 -15.55
CA HIS A 31 29.05 32.26 -16.16
C HIS A 31 27.70 32.70 -15.60
N LEU A 32 26.78 31.77 -15.35
CA LEU A 32 25.54 32.01 -14.59
C LEU A 32 25.87 32.63 -13.22
N LYS A 33 26.78 32.02 -12.44
CA LYS A 33 27.28 32.56 -11.16
C LYS A 33 28.05 33.88 -11.30
N GLY A 34 28.72 34.10 -12.44
CA GLY A 34 29.55 35.28 -12.69
C GLY A 34 28.75 36.53 -13.05
N ILE A 35 27.57 36.37 -13.65
CA ILE A 35 26.64 37.46 -13.96
C ILE A 35 26.19 38.17 -12.67
N ASP A 36 25.97 37.43 -11.58
CA ASP A 36 25.62 37.99 -10.26
C ASP A 36 26.76 38.85 -9.66
N GLU A 37 28.01 38.39 -9.74
CA GLU A 37 29.17 39.17 -9.29
C GLU A 37 29.37 40.43 -10.15
N ALA A 38 29.19 40.33 -11.47
CA ALA A 38 29.30 41.44 -12.39
C ALA A 38 28.24 42.53 -12.11
N ALA A 39 26.96 42.15 -11.94
CA ALA A 39 25.88 43.06 -11.58
C ALA A 39 26.11 43.76 -10.22
N THR A 40 26.65 43.02 -9.26
CA THR A 40 27.04 43.53 -7.93
C THR A 40 28.20 44.53 -8.01
N SER A 41 29.10 44.41 -9.00
CA SER A 41 30.18 45.37 -9.21
C SER A 41 29.70 46.70 -9.84
N VAL A 42 28.83 46.63 -10.86
CA VAL A 42 28.34 47.80 -11.61
C VAL A 42 27.42 48.69 -10.76
N SER A 43 26.57 48.08 -9.95
CA SER A 43 25.73 48.79 -8.97
C SER A 43 26.56 49.55 -7.93
N ARG A 44 27.72 49.01 -7.54
CA ARG A 44 28.65 49.62 -6.57
C ARG A 44 29.51 50.75 -7.14
N ALA A 45 29.66 50.82 -8.46
CA ALA A 45 30.47 51.85 -9.14
C ALA A 45 29.79 53.24 -9.23
N LYS A 46 28.46 53.33 -9.06
CA LYS A 46 27.69 54.60 -9.16
C LYS A 46 27.46 55.29 -7.80
N GLN A 47 28.52 55.52 -7.01
CA GLN A 47 28.41 56.39 -5.82
C GLN A 47 29.73 57.09 -5.41
N SER A 48 29.98 58.25 -6.02
CA SER A 48 31.07 59.16 -5.63
C SER A 48 30.71 59.97 -4.37
N PRO A 49 31.59 60.07 -3.36
CA PRO A 49 31.23 60.66 -2.06
C PRO A 49 31.39 62.19 -2.00
N LEU A 50 30.46 62.87 -1.33
CA LEU A 50 30.54 64.29 -0.98
C LEU A 50 30.77 64.48 0.53
N ARG A 51 31.71 65.40 0.88
CA ARG A 51 32.17 65.65 2.26
C ARG A 51 31.25 66.59 3.06
N SER A 52 31.06 66.29 4.34
CA SER A 52 31.37 67.20 5.49
C SER A 52 31.04 66.48 6.81
N HIS A 53 32.05 66.11 7.62
CA HIS A 53 32.68 66.91 8.69
C HIS A 53 31.93 66.93 10.04
N GLY A 54 32.38 66.06 10.96
CA GLY A 54 32.12 66.13 12.40
C GLY A 54 33.17 65.32 13.17
N LYS A 55 34.04 66.00 13.94
CA LYS A 55 34.97 65.35 14.91
C LYS A 55 34.16 64.96 16.18
N VAL A 56 34.58 64.05 17.07
CA VAL A 56 35.85 63.97 17.83
C VAL A 56 36.16 62.52 18.26
N GLN A 57 37.44 62.22 18.51
CA GLN A 57 37.93 60.92 19.03
C GLN A 57 37.99 60.90 20.57
N THR A 58 37.59 59.78 21.18
CA THR A 58 38.08 59.18 22.45
C THR A 58 37.30 57.88 22.69
N THR A 59 37.80 56.74 23.19
CA THR A 59 39.13 56.14 23.40
C THR A 59 38.89 54.67 23.83
N VAL A 60 39.91 53.78 23.74
CA VAL A 60 40.17 52.56 24.57
C VAL A 60 38.98 52.07 25.44
N GLY A 61 38.36 50.91 25.16
CA GLY A 61 38.84 49.59 25.64
C GLY A 61 38.18 49.23 26.99
N ASP A 62 38.15 48.00 27.49
CA ASP A 62 38.53 46.68 26.95
C ASP A 62 37.76 45.58 27.75
N GLN A 63 37.77 44.33 27.26
CA GLN A 63 37.54 43.07 27.99
C GLN A 63 36.23 42.81 28.82
N ASP A 64 35.57 41.71 28.42
CA ASP A 64 35.24 40.53 29.25
C ASP A 64 33.88 40.26 29.95
N THR A 65 33.56 38.95 29.87
CA THR A 65 32.69 38.11 30.70
C THR A 65 31.15 38.21 30.64
N ALA A 66 30.55 37.04 30.39
CA ALA A 66 29.15 36.66 30.63
C ALA A 66 28.97 36.26 32.15
N PRO A 67 27.82 35.74 32.67
CA PRO A 67 26.63 35.19 31.97
C PRO A 67 25.24 35.37 32.66
N LYS A 68 24.25 34.62 32.14
CA LYS A 68 22.96 34.15 32.74
C LYS A 68 21.72 35.05 32.70
N LYS A 69 20.57 34.37 32.55
CA LYS A 69 19.17 34.87 32.61
C LYS A 69 18.69 35.02 34.07
N PRO A 70 17.62 35.80 34.30
CA PRO A 70 16.41 35.20 34.90
C PRO A 70 15.11 35.59 34.16
N ALA A 71 13.92 35.30 34.72
CA ALA A 71 12.62 35.40 34.05
C ALA A 71 11.45 35.87 34.94
N ARG A 72 10.36 36.34 34.31
CA ARG A 72 9.05 36.76 34.90
C ARG A 72 9.11 37.99 35.84
N THR A 73 8.03 38.74 36.16
CA THR A 73 6.60 38.36 36.27
C THR A 73 5.61 39.52 36.01
N THR A 74 4.41 39.19 35.50
CA THR A 74 3.09 39.89 35.43
C THR A 74 2.85 41.32 35.97
N THR A 75 1.93 42.05 35.32
CA THR A 75 0.83 42.78 36.01
C THR A 75 -0.41 42.95 35.10
N ARG A 76 -1.56 43.39 35.66
CA ARG A 76 -2.91 43.31 35.05
C ARG A 76 -3.82 44.48 35.48
N LYS A 77 -4.64 45.06 34.58
CA LYS A 77 -5.79 45.93 34.91
C LYS A 77 -6.97 45.71 33.92
N LYS A 78 -8.13 46.39 34.11
CA LYS A 78 -9.45 45.81 33.80
C LYS A 78 -10.62 46.83 33.66
N PHE A 79 -11.24 46.92 32.46
CA PHE A 79 -12.63 47.43 32.20
C PHE A 79 -12.93 48.94 32.50
N PRO A 80 -14.04 49.59 32.02
CA PRO A 80 -15.44 49.11 31.82
C PRO A 80 -16.10 49.45 30.44
N ALA A 81 -17.44 49.41 30.35
CA ALA A 81 -18.27 49.62 29.15
C ALA A 81 -19.65 50.24 29.50
N HIS A 82 -20.40 50.83 28.53
CA HIS A 82 -21.90 50.89 28.52
C HIS A 82 -22.55 51.48 27.22
N THR A 83 -23.52 50.74 26.68
CA THR A 83 -24.75 51.06 25.88
C THR A 83 -25.17 52.49 25.43
N SER A 84 -25.59 52.65 24.15
CA SER A 84 -26.93 53.16 23.70
C SER A 84 -27.14 53.12 22.14
N SER A 85 -28.35 53.41 21.63
CA SER A 85 -28.82 53.35 20.21
C SER A 85 -29.34 54.73 19.72
N PRO A 86 -29.61 55.00 18.41
CA PRO A 86 -30.99 54.85 17.86
C PRO A 86 -31.15 54.64 16.31
N GLU A 87 -32.38 54.79 15.82
CA GLU A 87 -33.06 54.23 14.63
C GLU A 87 -32.99 54.97 13.24
N ALA A 88 -33.48 54.25 12.20
CA ALA A 88 -34.50 54.66 11.18
C ALA A 88 -34.18 55.12 9.70
N SER A 89 -34.72 54.30 8.76
CA SER A 89 -35.55 54.62 7.55
C SER A 89 -35.03 55.28 6.23
N ASN A 90 -35.04 54.48 5.14
CA ASN A 90 -35.75 54.60 3.82
C ASN A 90 -35.94 55.96 3.08
N PRO A 91 -35.86 55.99 1.71
CA PRO A 91 -37.07 55.81 0.86
C PRO A 91 -36.91 55.02 -0.49
N ILE A 92 -37.98 55.04 -1.31
CA ILE A 92 -38.37 54.15 -2.46
C ILE A 92 -37.94 54.68 -3.86
N GLY A 93 -37.86 53.83 -4.92
CA GLY A 93 -37.29 54.17 -6.27
C GLY A 93 -38.04 53.77 -7.58
N THR A 94 -38.32 52.48 -7.87
CA THR A 94 -39.16 51.95 -9.00
C THR A 94 -38.58 51.86 -10.45
N THR A 95 -39.16 50.96 -11.27
CA THR A 95 -39.07 50.73 -12.76
C THR A 95 -37.91 49.86 -13.32
N ALA A 96 -38.02 49.09 -14.43
CA ALA A 96 -39.14 48.37 -15.10
C ALA A 96 -38.61 47.45 -16.25
N GLY A 97 -39.31 46.34 -16.63
CA GLY A 97 -39.08 45.60 -17.91
C GLY A 97 -39.21 44.05 -17.87
N VAL A 98 -40.05 43.45 -18.74
CA VAL A 98 -40.44 42.00 -18.85
C VAL A 98 -41.13 41.76 -20.24
N PRO A 99 -41.31 40.54 -20.83
CA PRO A 99 -40.57 39.27 -20.79
C PRO A 99 -39.69 39.12 -22.08
N PRO A 100 -39.95 38.35 -23.18
CA PRO A 100 -40.98 37.35 -23.57
C PRO A 100 -40.47 35.87 -23.63
N SER A 101 -41.24 34.94 -24.22
CA SER A 101 -40.89 33.50 -24.45
C SER A 101 -41.34 32.98 -25.83
N THR A 102 -40.62 32.00 -26.39
CA THR A 102 -41.07 31.02 -27.43
C THR A 102 -40.19 29.75 -27.33
N ALA A 103 -40.47 28.61 -27.98
CA ALA A 103 -41.69 27.77 -28.08
C ALA A 103 -41.46 26.65 -29.13
N SER A 104 -41.41 25.38 -28.68
CA SER A 104 -41.79 24.13 -29.38
C SER A 104 -41.43 23.87 -30.87
N THR A 105 -40.71 22.76 -31.13
CA THR A 105 -40.88 21.89 -32.32
C THR A 105 -40.50 20.43 -31.99
N GLU A 106 -41.42 19.46 -32.17
CA GLU A 106 -41.10 18.03 -32.37
C GLU A 106 -41.07 17.70 -33.89
N PRO A 107 -40.57 16.52 -34.30
CA PRO A 107 -41.54 15.53 -34.81
C PRO A 107 -41.21 14.03 -34.58
N HIS A 108 -42.18 13.33 -33.98
CA HIS A 108 -42.79 12.05 -34.43
C HIS A 108 -41.99 10.79 -34.84
N LEU A 109 -42.33 9.70 -34.12
CA LEU A 109 -42.77 8.37 -34.62
C LEU A 109 -41.79 7.43 -35.37
N THR A 110 -41.64 6.21 -34.82
CA THR A 110 -42.36 5.01 -35.31
C THR A 110 -42.36 3.89 -34.26
N SER A 111 -43.17 2.84 -34.43
CA SER A 111 -43.43 1.81 -33.40
C SER A 111 -43.35 0.37 -33.93
N SER A 112 -43.07 -0.60 -33.04
CA SER A 112 -43.28 -2.04 -33.29
C SER A 112 -43.37 -2.88 -32.01
N ASN A 113 -44.62 -3.20 -31.65
CA ASN A 113 -45.12 -4.46 -31.08
C ASN A 113 -44.27 -5.74 -31.33
N SER A 114 -44.32 -6.84 -30.55
CA SER A 114 -45.04 -7.17 -29.28
C SER A 114 -44.79 -8.64 -28.85
N LYS A 115 -45.31 -9.04 -27.67
CA LYS A 115 -45.64 -10.42 -27.17
C LYS A 115 -44.55 -11.24 -26.46
N LEU A 116 -44.88 -12.23 -25.60
CA LEU A 116 -45.90 -12.35 -24.52
C LEU A 116 -45.83 -13.75 -23.88
N SER A 117 -45.72 -13.83 -22.55
CA SER A 117 -46.22 -14.89 -21.63
C SER A 117 -45.61 -14.62 -20.24
N ASP A 118 -46.33 -14.11 -19.24
CA ASP A 118 -47.47 -14.69 -18.49
C ASP A 118 -47.09 -15.83 -17.51
N THR A 119 -46.97 -15.48 -16.23
CA THR A 119 -47.75 -16.12 -15.15
C THR A 119 -47.82 -15.20 -13.92
N SER A 120 -48.95 -15.21 -13.21
CA SER A 120 -49.24 -14.45 -11.97
C SER A 120 -49.03 -15.35 -10.71
N PHE A 121 -49.21 -14.98 -9.42
CA PHE A 121 -50.02 -14.03 -8.64
C PHE A 121 -49.43 -13.99 -7.18
N LEU A 122 -49.57 -13.05 -6.23
CA LEU A 122 -50.19 -11.71 -5.97
C LEU A 122 -49.09 -10.81 -5.30
N ALA A 123 -49.20 -9.60 -4.71
CA ALA A 123 -50.25 -8.72 -4.12
C ALA A 123 -50.78 -9.04 -2.69
N LYS A 124 -51.05 -8.09 -1.77
CA LYS A 124 -50.75 -6.63 -1.70
C LYS A 124 -51.06 -6.05 -0.29
N SER A 125 -50.54 -4.83 0.01
CA SER A 125 -51.05 -3.85 1.02
C SER A 125 -50.84 -4.17 2.52
N ALA A 126 -50.80 -3.22 3.48
CA ALA A 126 -50.49 -1.76 3.56
C ALA A 126 -50.31 -1.40 5.08
N LEU A 127 -50.12 -0.18 5.61
CA LEU A 127 -50.39 1.22 5.20
C LEU A 127 -49.60 2.20 6.12
N TYR A 128 -49.37 3.45 5.70
CA TYR A 128 -48.68 4.52 6.45
C TYR A 128 -49.66 5.54 7.07
N CYS A 129 -49.44 5.98 8.33
CA CYS A 129 -49.94 7.22 8.99
C CYS A 129 -49.58 7.17 10.50
N PHE A 130 -49.51 8.24 11.32
CA PHE A 130 -49.76 9.69 11.19
C PHE A 130 -48.79 10.45 12.15
N ALA A 131 -48.87 11.79 12.27
CA ALA A 131 -47.93 12.58 13.09
C ALA A 131 -48.58 13.65 14.01
N SER A 132 -47.94 13.87 15.17
CA SER A 132 -47.99 15.07 16.05
C SER A 132 -49.28 15.40 16.85
N VAL A 133 -49.13 15.69 18.16
CA VAL A 133 -49.56 16.96 18.82
C VAL A 133 -49.17 17.05 20.31
N LYS A 134 -48.49 18.16 20.68
CA LYS A 134 -48.33 18.84 22.00
C LYS A 134 -48.41 18.09 23.36
N ARG A 135 -47.39 18.30 24.20
CA ARG A 135 -47.56 18.67 25.64
C ARG A 135 -46.34 19.40 26.24
N ILE A 136 -46.58 20.47 27.03
CA ILE A 136 -45.62 21.34 27.77
C ILE A 136 -46.43 22.03 28.90
N PRO A 137 -45.93 22.35 30.13
CA PRO A 137 -44.69 21.94 30.82
C PRO A 137 -44.86 21.29 32.22
N GLU A 138 -43.76 20.73 32.72
CA GLU A 138 -43.19 20.72 34.09
C GLU A 138 -44.02 21.16 35.32
N THR A 139 -43.86 20.43 36.44
CA THR A 139 -43.34 21.02 37.70
C THR A 139 -42.70 19.93 38.58
N ASP A 140 -41.61 20.24 39.29
CA ASP A 140 -40.65 19.27 39.86
C ASP A 140 -40.57 19.32 41.43
N PRO A 141 -39.79 18.45 42.12
CA PRO A 141 -40.04 18.03 43.53
C PRO A 141 -39.39 18.92 44.62
N PRO A 142 -39.41 18.48 45.90
CA PRO A 142 -38.18 17.81 46.40
C PRO A 142 -38.38 16.62 47.37
N ALA A 143 -37.33 15.79 47.49
CA ALA A 143 -37.07 14.82 48.57
C ALA A 143 -36.03 15.43 49.56
N PRO A 144 -35.19 14.71 50.35
CA PRO A 144 -35.19 13.31 50.84
C PRO A 144 -34.91 13.18 52.36
N ALA A 145 -34.80 11.95 52.93
CA ALA A 145 -33.84 11.61 54.01
C ALA A 145 -33.88 10.12 54.49
N SER A 146 -32.94 9.31 54.00
CA SER A 146 -31.94 8.43 54.69
C SER A 146 -32.22 7.54 55.95
N PRO A 147 -31.41 6.48 56.20
CA PRO A 147 -31.66 5.36 57.14
C PRO A 147 -30.63 5.34 58.33
N PRO A 148 -30.10 4.23 58.94
CA PRO A 148 -30.46 2.78 58.99
C PRO A 148 -30.38 2.10 60.41
N SER A 149 -30.66 0.78 60.55
CA SER A 149 -29.86 -0.17 61.39
C SER A 149 -30.31 -1.66 61.41
N LEU A 150 -29.41 -2.55 60.98
CA LEU A 150 -28.91 -3.81 61.61
C LEU A 150 -29.81 -4.76 62.47
N THR A 151 -30.11 -5.93 61.90
CA THR A 151 -29.76 -7.33 62.33
C THR A 151 -29.25 -7.65 63.76
N PRO A 152 -29.28 -8.94 64.24
CA PRO A 152 -30.18 -10.09 63.95
C PRO A 152 -30.56 -10.93 65.23
N HIS A 153 -31.32 -12.03 65.07
CA HIS A 153 -31.24 -13.35 65.78
C HIS A 153 -32.54 -14.15 65.46
N SER A 154 -32.53 -15.40 64.93
CA SER A 154 -32.08 -16.69 65.49
C SER A 154 -33.05 -17.35 66.50
N THR A 155 -33.88 -18.31 66.04
CA THR A 155 -33.93 -19.71 66.58
C THR A 155 -34.88 -20.64 65.78
N ASN A 156 -34.53 -21.94 65.80
CA ASN A 156 -35.33 -23.20 65.79
C ASN A 156 -36.88 -23.10 65.71
N SER A 157 -37.64 -24.05 65.15
CA SER A 157 -37.53 -25.54 65.13
C SER A 157 -38.48 -26.10 64.04
N ALA A 158 -38.07 -26.96 63.09
CA ALA A 158 -38.05 -28.44 63.11
C ALA A 158 -39.43 -29.16 63.24
N PHE A 159 -39.53 -30.38 62.67
CA PHE A 159 -40.74 -31.19 62.34
C PHE A 159 -41.50 -30.72 61.07
N ALA A 160 -41.97 -31.58 60.15
CA ALA A 160 -41.91 -33.07 60.06
C ALA A 160 -42.07 -33.62 58.61
N LEU A 161 -41.85 -34.94 58.45
CA LEU A 161 -42.14 -35.80 57.27
C LEU A 161 -41.29 -35.56 55.99
N ALA A 162 -40.98 -36.57 55.14
CA ALA A 162 -41.12 -38.04 55.25
C ALA A 162 -40.15 -38.80 54.31
N LEU A 163 -39.97 -40.11 54.53
CA LEU A 163 -39.23 -41.03 53.63
C LEU A 163 -40.04 -41.47 52.40
N ARG A 164 -39.33 -41.74 51.28
CA ARG A 164 -39.56 -42.70 50.15
C ARG A 164 -38.88 -42.12 48.89
N THR A 165 -38.28 -42.86 47.94
CA THR A 165 -38.19 -44.30 47.58
C THR A 165 -36.72 -44.72 47.40
N PHE A 166 -36.26 -45.96 47.59
CA PHE A 166 -36.53 -47.22 46.84
C PHE A 166 -36.28 -47.13 45.31
N SER A 167 -35.83 -48.15 44.55
CA SER A 167 -35.03 -49.40 44.73
C SER A 167 -35.37 -50.36 43.56
N ASN A 168 -34.50 -51.32 43.24
CA ASN A 168 -34.69 -52.47 42.35
C ASN A 168 -34.96 -52.21 40.85
N ALA A 169 -33.97 -52.56 40.03
CA ALA A 169 -34.19 -53.20 38.73
C ALA A 169 -33.79 -54.68 38.85
N SER A 170 -34.49 -55.60 38.19
CA SER A 170 -34.17 -57.03 38.18
C SER A 170 -34.72 -57.71 36.94
N THR A 171 -33.99 -58.72 36.48
CA THR A 171 -34.22 -59.45 35.23
C THR A 171 -35.07 -60.72 35.41
N LYS A 172 -35.61 -61.24 34.30
CA LYS A 172 -36.08 -62.65 34.20
C LYS A 172 -35.42 -63.37 33.02
N PRO A 173 -35.21 -64.70 33.10
CA PRO A 173 -34.24 -65.43 32.28
C PRO A 173 -34.84 -66.12 31.04
N PHE A 174 -33.97 -66.77 30.26
CA PHE A 174 -34.30 -67.56 29.06
C PHE A 174 -33.77 -69.00 29.17
N ASN A 175 -34.56 -69.99 28.76
CA ASN A 175 -34.17 -71.40 28.52
C ASN A 175 -35.43 -72.17 28.03
N ASN A 176 -35.38 -73.21 27.18
CA ASN A 176 -34.32 -73.69 26.27
C ASN A 176 -34.93 -74.67 25.23
N HIS A 177 -34.35 -74.77 24.02
CA HIS A 177 -34.55 -75.87 23.03
C HIS A 177 -36.00 -76.16 22.53
N ILE A 178 -36.28 -76.93 21.46
CA ILE A 178 -35.47 -77.65 20.44
C ILE A 178 -36.19 -77.54 19.08
N GLY A 179 -35.50 -77.67 17.93
CA GLY A 179 -36.14 -77.62 16.60
C GLY A 179 -35.26 -78.07 15.43
N HIS A 180 -35.32 -79.36 15.09
CA HIS A 180 -34.85 -79.96 13.83
C HIS A 180 -35.91 -79.80 12.72
N SER A 181 -35.68 -79.93 11.40
CA SER A 181 -34.46 -79.91 10.55
C SER A 181 -34.89 -79.99 9.06
N GLU A 182 -33.94 -79.89 8.11
CA GLU A 182 -34.08 -80.33 6.69
C GLU A 182 -35.08 -79.55 5.80
N THR A 183 -35.06 -79.56 4.45
CA THR A 183 -34.22 -80.15 3.36
C THR A 183 -34.26 -79.17 2.15
N ALA A 184 -33.60 -79.30 0.98
CA ALA A 184 -32.66 -80.25 0.35
C ALA A 184 -31.77 -79.50 -0.70
N SER A 185 -30.81 -80.20 -1.34
CA SER A 185 -29.88 -79.64 -2.34
C SER A 185 -30.13 -80.15 -3.78
N GLN A 186 -29.74 -79.35 -4.79
CA GLN A 186 -29.17 -79.69 -6.13
C GLN A 186 -28.90 -78.36 -6.89
N LYS A 187 -27.95 -78.19 -7.83
CA LYS A 187 -27.14 -79.16 -8.62
C LYS A 187 -25.84 -78.54 -9.19
N GLN A 188 -24.75 -79.33 -9.17
CA GLN A 188 -23.57 -79.43 -10.08
C GLN A 188 -22.84 -78.23 -10.77
N PHE A 189 -21.51 -78.29 -10.64
CA PHE A 189 -20.35 -77.81 -11.46
C PHE A 189 -20.48 -77.93 -13.01
N PRO A 190 -19.62 -77.33 -13.88
CA PRO A 190 -18.13 -77.10 -13.78
C PRO A 190 -17.60 -75.76 -14.42
N SER A 191 -16.31 -75.58 -14.84
CA SER A 191 -14.99 -75.58 -14.13
C SER A 191 -13.85 -75.08 -15.09
N VAL A 192 -12.57 -74.95 -14.64
CA VAL A 192 -11.31 -74.84 -15.47
C VAL A 192 -11.10 -73.51 -16.26
N SER A 193 -9.92 -72.85 -16.41
CA SER A 193 -8.56 -72.93 -15.78
C SER A 193 -7.63 -71.73 -16.17
N VAL A 194 -6.64 -71.39 -15.31
CA VAL A 194 -5.19 -71.04 -15.56
C VAL A 194 -4.81 -70.21 -16.83
N ALA A 195 -3.96 -69.15 -16.84
CA ALA A 195 -3.27 -68.26 -15.86
C ALA A 195 -2.72 -67.01 -16.66
N LYS A 196 -1.52 -66.37 -16.57
CA LYS A 196 -0.21 -66.51 -15.86
C LYS A 196 0.70 -65.26 -16.05
N SER A 197 1.50 -64.85 -15.04
CA SER A 197 2.75 -64.01 -15.11
C SER A 197 2.72 -62.56 -15.70
N SER A 198 3.57 -61.58 -15.29
CA SER A 198 4.42 -61.41 -14.09
C SER A 198 5.12 -60.03 -14.05
N SER A 199 5.10 -59.31 -12.92
CA SER A 199 6.11 -58.31 -12.53
C SER A 199 6.06 -58.04 -11.00
N ALA A 200 7.09 -57.40 -10.44
CA ALA A 200 7.38 -57.22 -9.01
C ALA A 200 8.15 -55.88 -8.81
N PRO A 201 8.43 -55.36 -7.58
CA PRO A 201 8.40 -56.05 -6.28
C PRO A 201 7.83 -55.28 -5.06
N SER A 202 7.86 -56.02 -3.93
CA SER A 202 7.74 -55.72 -2.49
C SER A 202 8.16 -54.32 -1.96
N PRO A 203 7.73 -53.89 -0.74
CA PRO A 203 7.31 -54.76 0.38
C PRO A 203 6.03 -54.43 1.16
N LYS A 204 5.52 -55.47 1.84
CA LYS A 204 4.63 -55.41 3.02
C LYS A 204 5.21 -56.31 4.11
N CYS A 205 5.19 -55.86 5.37
CA CYS A 205 4.99 -56.68 6.57
C CYS A 205 4.68 -55.71 7.73
N THR A 206 3.45 -55.45 8.19
CA THR A 206 2.38 -56.31 8.75
C THR A 206 2.77 -57.14 9.97
N SER A 207 2.45 -56.60 11.16
CA SER A 207 1.95 -57.36 12.32
C SER A 207 1.18 -56.41 13.23
N GLY A 208 -0.06 -56.72 13.61
CA GLY A 208 -0.84 -55.87 14.53
C GLY A 208 -2.35 -55.97 14.37
N ALA A 209 -2.96 -56.98 14.98
CA ALA A 209 -4.41 -57.06 15.18
C ALA A 209 -4.73 -57.90 16.43
N ALA A 210 -5.10 -57.23 17.53
CA ALA A 210 -5.72 -57.83 18.70
C ALA A 210 -6.52 -56.75 19.45
N THR A 211 -7.73 -57.09 19.88
CA THR A 211 -8.74 -56.13 20.36
C THR A 211 -8.98 -56.28 21.86
N SER A 212 -9.10 -55.17 22.60
CA SER A 212 -9.98 -55.08 23.77
C SER A 212 -10.17 -53.63 24.22
N ALA A 213 -11.42 -53.20 24.42
CA ALA A 213 -11.75 -51.96 25.11
C ALA A 213 -12.14 -52.23 26.56
N ILE A 214 -12.09 -51.20 27.42
CA ILE A 214 -13.01 -50.94 28.53
C ILE A 214 -12.72 -49.51 29.05
N SER A 215 -13.77 -48.80 29.47
CA SER A 215 -13.71 -47.41 29.93
C SER A 215 -14.21 -47.26 31.37
N THR A 216 -14.07 -46.03 31.88
CA THR A 216 -14.92 -45.35 32.89
C THR A 216 -14.44 -45.34 34.34
N LEU A 217 -14.83 -44.26 35.05
CA LEU A 217 -14.63 -43.92 36.46
C LEU A 217 -13.22 -43.35 36.78
N GLU A 218 -13.06 -42.23 37.49
CA GLU A 218 -14.05 -41.34 38.14
C GLU A 218 -13.47 -39.93 38.49
N ILE A 219 -14.26 -39.12 39.21
CA ILE A 219 -13.89 -37.96 40.06
C ILE A 219 -13.73 -36.58 39.38
N ASN A 220 -14.57 -35.64 39.82
CA ASN A 220 -14.30 -34.20 39.76
C ASN A 220 -13.21 -33.83 40.77
N THR A 221 -12.14 -33.18 40.33
CA THR A 221 -11.30 -32.33 41.20
C THR A 221 -11.52 -30.86 40.86
N GLN A 222 -11.62 -30.01 41.88
CA GLN A 222 -11.68 -28.56 41.70
C GLN A 222 -10.34 -28.05 41.18
N GLU A 223 -10.35 -27.27 40.09
CA GLU A 223 -9.18 -26.52 39.63
C GLU A 223 -8.99 -25.27 40.50
N ASP A 224 -8.44 -25.44 41.71
CA ASP A 224 -7.81 -24.33 42.43
C ASP A 224 -6.49 -23.99 41.71
N THR A 225 -6.42 -22.80 41.14
CA THR A 225 -5.28 -22.34 40.33
C THR A 225 -4.10 -21.90 41.19
N MET A 226 -3.10 -22.78 41.32
CA MET A 226 -1.77 -22.40 41.78
C MET A 226 -0.65 -22.96 40.90
N ALA A 227 0.33 -22.10 40.61
CA ALA A 227 1.66 -22.42 40.08
C ALA A 227 1.74 -23.20 38.75
N GLN A 228 1.26 -22.60 37.65
CA GLN A 228 2.03 -22.67 36.39
C GLN A 228 3.18 -21.64 36.43
N GLU A 229 4.13 -21.81 37.36
CA GLU A 229 5.39 -21.07 37.37
C GLU A 229 6.56 -21.99 36.98
N SER A 230 7.34 -21.53 36.00
CA SER A 230 8.71 -21.97 35.67
C SER A 230 9.07 -23.45 35.84
N ASN A 231 9.13 -24.21 34.74
CA ASN A 231 10.24 -25.17 34.48
C ASN A 231 10.33 -25.63 33.00
N ALA A 232 10.17 -24.69 32.06
CA ALA A 232 10.50 -24.93 30.64
C ALA A 232 12.01 -24.79 30.34
N ASP A 233 12.81 -24.33 31.31
CA ASP A 233 14.23 -23.95 31.16
C ASP A 233 15.18 -25.01 31.76
N GLY A 234 14.77 -26.29 31.71
CA GLY A 234 15.56 -27.43 32.17
C GLY A 234 16.53 -28.01 31.12
N SER A 235 16.50 -27.47 29.90
CA SER A 235 17.45 -27.85 28.85
C SER A 235 18.81 -27.25 29.16
N VAL A 236 19.71 -28.03 29.75
CA VAL A 236 21.12 -27.65 29.89
C VAL A 236 21.73 -27.62 28.49
N VAL A 237 21.64 -26.48 27.81
CA VAL A 237 22.27 -26.22 26.51
C VAL A 237 23.78 -26.25 26.71
N MET A 238 24.35 -27.44 26.54
CA MET A 238 25.79 -27.66 26.64
C MET A 238 26.45 -27.00 25.42
N PRO A 239 27.34 -26.00 25.59
CA PRO A 239 28.10 -25.47 24.48
C PRO A 239 28.86 -26.62 23.80
N ARG A 240 28.88 -26.64 22.47
CA ARG A 240 29.57 -27.71 21.75
C ARG A 240 31.06 -27.62 22.04
N LEU A 241 31.72 -28.77 22.10
CA LEU A 241 33.15 -28.83 22.45
C LEU A 241 34.05 -28.08 21.45
N GLU A 242 33.58 -27.93 20.20
CA GLU A 242 34.19 -27.14 19.12
C GLU A 242 34.20 -25.62 19.36
N ASP A 243 33.33 -25.10 20.22
CA ASP A 243 33.31 -23.68 20.60
C ASP A 243 34.19 -23.36 21.81
N LEU A 244 34.50 -24.38 22.63
CA LEU A 244 35.11 -24.21 23.95
C LEU A 244 36.61 -24.58 24.00
N LEU A 245 37.14 -25.19 22.94
CA LEU A 245 38.54 -25.62 22.79
C LEU A 245 39.09 -25.14 21.43
N ARG A 246 39.29 -23.83 21.27
CA ARG A 246 39.73 -23.22 19.99
C ARG A 246 41.23 -22.91 19.94
N HIS A 247 41.91 -22.84 21.08
CA HIS A 247 43.35 -22.59 21.19
C HIS A 247 44.05 -23.70 22.00
N PRO A 248 45.34 -24.00 21.77
CA PRO A 248 46.05 -25.06 22.49
C PRO A 248 46.12 -24.82 24.00
N ASP A 249 46.10 -23.56 24.44
CA ASP A 249 46.11 -23.18 25.86
C ASP A 249 44.77 -23.53 26.57
N ASP A 250 43.69 -23.76 25.81
CA ASP A 250 42.42 -24.23 26.37
C ASP A 250 42.51 -25.67 26.90
N LEU A 251 43.54 -26.44 26.54
CA LEU A 251 43.75 -27.81 27.03
C LEU A 251 43.92 -27.88 28.55
N GLU A 252 44.48 -26.84 29.20
CA GLU A 252 44.58 -26.80 30.67
C GLU A 252 43.19 -26.77 31.33
N LYS A 253 42.22 -26.11 30.69
CA LYS A 253 40.84 -25.96 31.18
C LYS A 253 40.08 -27.29 31.18
N ILE A 254 40.53 -28.31 30.43
CA ILE A 254 39.89 -29.63 30.37
C ILE A 254 39.75 -30.26 31.77
N THR A 255 40.70 -30.06 32.68
CA THR A 255 40.60 -30.64 34.04
C THR A 255 39.46 -29.99 34.85
N ALA A 256 39.29 -28.67 34.74
CA ALA A 256 38.21 -27.93 35.37
C ALA A 256 36.85 -28.27 34.73
N LEU A 257 36.78 -28.26 33.39
CA LEU A 257 35.59 -28.65 32.63
C LEU A 257 35.17 -30.10 32.94
N LYS A 258 36.11 -31.04 33.06
CA LYS A 258 35.82 -32.42 33.46
C LYS A 258 35.22 -32.49 34.86
N ALA A 259 35.71 -31.70 35.82
CA ALA A 259 35.12 -31.61 37.15
C ALA A 259 33.71 -31.00 37.11
N GLU A 260 33.50 -29.96 36.30
CA GLU A 260 32.20 -29.30 36.12
C GLU A 260 31.18 -30.23 35.44
N TYR A 261 31.53 -30.89 34.34
CA TYR A 261 30.68 -31.90 33.69
C TYR A 261 30.42 -33.11 34.60
N THR A 262 31.38 -33.52 35.44
CA THR A 262 31.14 -34.57 36.44
C THR A 262 30.13 -34.12 37.49
N ARG A 263 30.19 -32.85 37.94
CA ARG A 263 29.22 -32.26 38.87
C ARG A 263 27.83 -32.08 38.24
N LYS A 264 27.76 -31.59 36.99
CA LYS A 264 26.52 -31.48 36.21
C LYS A 264 25.89 -32.85 35.97
N LYS A 265 26.70 -33.86 35.58
CA LYS A 265 26.23 -35.25 35.49
C LYS A 265 25.73 -35.76 36.83
N ALA A 266 26.44 -35.54 37.94
CA ALA A 266 25.98 -36.00 39.26
C ALA A 266 24.64 -35.36 39.67
N ALA A 267 24.40 -34.10 39.30
CA ALA A 267 23.11 -33.44 39.50
C ALA A 267 22.00 -34.02 38.60
N VAL A 268 22.28 -34.23 37.31
CA VAL A 268 21.33 -34.86 36.37
C VAL A 268 21.03 -36.32 36.75
N ASP A 269 22.03 -37.10 37.15
CA ASP A 269 21.88 -38.46 37.68
C ASP A 269 21.09 -38.47 39.00
N ALA A 270 21.13 -37.39 39.81
CA ALA A 270 20.31 -37.26 41.02
C ALA A 270 18.85 -36.92 40.66
N GLN A 271 18.64 -35.93 39.77
CA GLN A 271 17.31 -35.56 39.27
C GLN A 271 16.63 -36.71 38.52
N LEU A 272 17.37 -37.52 37.76
CA LEU A 272 16.87 -38.73 37.13
C LEU A 272 16.51 -39.82 38.14
N ARG A 273 17.25 -39.96 39.26
CA ARG A 273 16.86 -40.91 40.32
C ARG A 273 15.60 -40.48 41.05
N GLU A 274 15.47 -39.19 41.38
CA GLU A 274 14.29 -38.67 42.06
C GLU A 274 13.06 -38.71 41.14
N GLY A 275 13.19 -38.25 39.89
CA GLY A 275 12.12 -38.37 38.89
C GLY A 275 11.74 -39.82 38.55
N LEU A 276 12.70 -40.75 38.47
CA LEU A 276 12.41 -42.18 38.31
C LEU A 276 11.68 -42.75 39.53
N ARG A 277 12.05 -42.31 40.74
CA ARG A 277 11.41 -42.71 42.01
C ARG A 277 9.98 -42.18 42.09
N ASP A 278 9.74 -40.92 41.75
CA ASP A 278 8.40 -40.32 41.72
C ASP A 278 7.50 -41.02 40.69
N GLN A 279 8.04 -41.37 39.53
CA GLN A 279 7.33 -42.19 38.54
C GLN A 279 7.05 -43.60 39.06
N LEU A 280 8.01 -44.23 39.76
CA LEU A 280 7.80 -45.57 40.36
C LEU A 280 6.75 -45.54 41.48
N GLU A 281 6.78 -44.54 42.35
CA GLU A 281 5.77 -44.38 43.41
C GLU A 281 4.40 -44.04 42.81
N THR A 282 4.34 -43.21 41.76
CA THR A 282 3.10 -42.92 41.03
C THR A 282 2.54 -44.19 40.38
N VAL A 283 3.37 -44.99 39.71
CA VAL A 283 2.97 -46.30 39.15
C VAL A 283 2.51 -47.25 40.25
N GLN A 284 3.21 -47.32 41.39
CA GLN A 284 2.80 -48.16 42.53
C GLN A 284 1.46 -47.70 43.14
N ARG A 285 1.23 -46.38 43.21
CA ARG A 285 -0.03 -45.76 43.67
C ARG A 285 -1.16 -46.05 42.68
N CYS A 286 -0.91 -45.93 41.38
CA CYS A 286 -1.85 -46.31 40.32
C CYS A 286 -2.19 -47.80 40.32
N ILE A 287 -1.22 -48.69 40.56
CA ILE A 287 -1.45 -50.14 40.73
C ILE A 287 -2.31 -50.40 41.98
N GLY A 288 -2.05 -49.69 43.09
CA GLY A 288 -2.89 -49.73 44.28
C GLY A 288 -4.34 -49.30 43.99
N HIS A 289 -4.52 -48.15 43.33
CA HIS A 289 -5.83 -47.63 42.93
C HIS A 289 -6.55 -48.55 41.95
N LEU A 290 -5.83 -49.18 41.00
CA LEU A 290 -6.39 -50.12 40.03
C LEU A 290 -6.80 -51.44 40.70
N SER A 291 -5.99 -51.95 41.63
CA SER A 291 -6.32 -53.15 42.42
C SER A 291 -7.52 -52.91 43.34
N GLU A 292 -7.60 -51.73 43.96
CA GLU A 292 -8.72 -51.36 44.81
C GLU A 292 -9.98 -51.07 43.98
N GLY A 293 -9.84 -50.43 42.81
CA GLY A 293 -10.92 -50.26 41.83
C GLY A 293 -11.44 -51.61 41.31
N GLN A 294 -10.56 -52.56 40.99
CA GLN A 294 -10.95 -53.93 40.62
C GLN A 294 -11.67 -54.64 41.79
N ARG A 295 -11.23 -54.43 43.03
CA ARG A 295 -11.89 -54.96 44.24
C ARG A 295 -13.27 -54.36 44.42
N HIS A 296 -13.42 -53.04 44.26
CA HIS A 296 -14.71 -52.34 44.29
C HIS A 296 -15.63 -52.81 43.17
N VAL A 297 -15.20 -52.84 41.90
CA VAL A 297 -16.02 -53.33 40.78
C VAL A 297 -16.44 -54.79 40.97
N SER A 298 -15.56 -55.65 41.50
CA SER A 298 -15.92 -57.04 41.84
C SER A 298 -16.96 -57.10 42.96
N LYS A 299 -16.76 -56.33 44.04
CA LYS A 299 -17.72 -56.24 45.16
C LYS A 299 -19.08 -55.68 44.71
N THR A 300 -19.09 -54.64 43.89
CA THR A 300 -20.32 -54.05 43.32
C THR A 300 -21.02 -55.01 42.35
N ARG A 301 -20.27 -55.79 41.55
CA ARG A 301 -20.84 -56.89 40.73
C ARG A 301 -21.49 -57.94 41.62
N ASP A 302 -20.80 -58.37 42.68
CA ASP A 302 -21.27 -59.43 43.56
C ASP A 302 -22.46 -58.96 44.43
N GLU A 303 -22.50 -57.68 44.81
CA GLU A 303 -23.65 -57.03 45.45
C GLU A 303 -24.82 -56.86 44.47
N LEU A 304 -24.59 -56.46 43.21
CA LEU A 304 -25.64 -56.40 42.18
C LEU A 304 -26.19 -57.79 41.83
N GLN A 305 -25.34 -58.81 41.80
CA GLN A 305 -25.77 -60.21 41.63
C GLN A 305 -26.55 -60.71 42.86
N GLY A 306 -26.15 -60.28 44.06
CA GLY A 306 -26.92 -60.47 45.29
C GLY A 306 -28.29 -59.79 45.25
N ILE A 307 -28.36 -58.55 44.74
CA ILE A 307 -29.61 -57.80 44.57
C ILE A 307 -30.50 -58.48 43.53
N ASP A 308 -30.03 -58.83 42.33
CA ASP A 308 -30.86 -59.51 41.32
C ASP A 308 -31.32 -60.89 41.80
N LYS A 309 -30.48 -61.62 42.53
CA LYS A 309 -30.86 -62.89 43.20
C LYS A 309 -31.95 -62.67 44.25
N LEU A 310 -31.80 -61.70 45.15
CA LEU A 310 -32.81 -61.33 46.15
C LEU A 310 -34.10 -60.80 45.49
N CYS A 311 -34.00 -60.14 44.34
CA CYS A 311 -35.14 -59.73 43.54
C CYS A 311 -35.85 -60.93 42.89
N ALA A 312 -35.13 -61.89 42.33
CA ALA A 312 -35.72 -63.13 41.79
C ALA A 312 -36.37 -63.99 42.89
N GLU A 313 -35.74 -64.05 44.07
CA GLU A 313 -36.24 -64.75 45.26
C GLU A 313 -37.47 -64.03 45.86
N SER A 314 -37.50 -62.70 45.88
CA SER A 314 -38.71 -61.94 46.30
C SER A 314 -39.83 -61.96 45.25
N GLN A 315 -39.52 -61.95 43.95
CA GLN A 315 -40.48 -62.17 42.86
C GLN A 315 -41.10 -63.58 42.84
N THR A 316 -40.53 -64.54 43.59
CA THR A 316 -41.07 -65.89 43.78
C THR A 316 -41.67 -66.11 45.17
N THR A 317 -41.24 -65.33 46.17
CA THR A 317 -41.82 -65.34 47.53
C THR A 317 -43.13 -64.53 47.61
N VAL A 318 -43.24 -63.42 46.86
CA VAL A 318 -44.46 -62.61 46.79
C VAL A 318 -45.43 -63.22 45.77
N GLY A 319 -46.43 -63.95 46.28
CA GLY A 319 -47.58 -64.39 45.48
C GLY A 319 -48.20 -63.22 44.71
N ASP A 320 -48.51 -63.45 43.44
CA ASP A 320 -49.11 -62.47 42.52
C ASP A 320 -48.35 -61.16 42.31
N PHE A 321 -47.03 -61.10 42.57
CA PHE A 321 -46.18 -59.96 42.18
C PHE A 321 -46.31 -59.61 40.68
N SER A 322 -46.52 -60.62 39.81
CA SER A 322 -46.75 -60.42 38.38
C SER A 322 -48.13 -59.82 38.04
N GLN A 323 -49.11 -59.91 38.94
CA GLN A 323 -50.38 -59.19 38.84
C GLN A 323 -50.23 -57.77 39.37
N ILE A 324 -49.47 -57.58 40.46
CA ILE A 324 -49.19 -56.26 41.05
C ILE A 324 -48.36 -55.38 40.11
N ASP A 325 -47.32 -55.93 39.46
CA ASP A 325 -46.55 -55.20 38.43
C ASP A 325 -47.43 -54.84 37.21
N LYS A 326 -48.29 -55.74 36.76
CA LYS A 326 -49.29 -55.42 35.72
C LYS A 326 -50.22 -54.30 36.17
N LEU A 327 -50.75 -54.35 37.40
CA LEU A 327 -51.62 -53.31 37.94
C LEU A 327 -50.90 -51.96 38.07
N ALA A 328 -49.64 -51.94 38.50
CA ALA A 328 -48.83 -50.73 38.62
C ALA A 328 -48.44 -50.13 37.25
N ARG A 329 -48.24 -50.97 36.22
CA ARG A 329 -48.09 -50.52 34.82
C ARG A 329 -49.40 -49.98 34.27
N ILE A 330 -50.51 -50.68 34.48
CA ILE A 330 -51.86 -50.25 34.08
C ILE A 330 -52.22 -48.91 34.73
N GLN A 331 -51.92 -48.73 36.02
CA GLN A 331 -52.15 -47.47 36.73
C GLN A 331 -51.30 -46.32 36.16
N ARG A 332 -49.99 -46.52 35.94
CA ARG A 332 -49.13 -45.50 35.30
C ARG A 332 -49.59 -45.16 33.89
N ASN A 333 -50.01 -46.16 33.11
CA ASN A 333 -50.52 -45.95 31.76
C ASN A 333 -51.83 -45.15 31.79
N PHE A 334 -52.78 -45.50 32.68
CA PHE A 334 -54.00 -44.71 32.87
C PHE A 334 -53.70 -43.28 33.32
N GLU A 335 -52.77 -43.07 34.25
CA GLU A 335 -52.36 -41.74 34.71
C GLU A 335 -51.76 -40.92 33.56
N ALA A 336 -50.87 -41.51 32.75
CA ALA A 336 -50.33 -40.88 31.55
C ALA A 336 -51.42 -40.58 30.50
N THR A 337 -52.37 -41.49 30.26
CA THR A 337 -53.50 -41.24 29.35
C THR A 337 -54.44 -40.15 29.87
N ILE A 338 -54.64 -40.06 31.19
CA ILE A 338 -55.44 -38.98 31.82
C ILE A 338 -54.72 -37.64 31.70
N MET A 339 -53.40 -37.59 31.89
CA MET A 339 -52.63 -36.35 31.68
C MET A 339 -52.60 -35.94 30.20
N MET A 340 -52.39 -36.89 29.28
CA MET A 340 -52.47 -36.64 27.84
C MET A 340 -53.85 -36.11 27.45
N LYS A 341 -54.94 -36.77 27.87
CA LYS A 341 -56.31 -36.29 27.64
C LYS A 341 -56.53 -34.89 28.22
N LYS A 342 -56.06 -34.62 29.45
CA LYS A 342 -56.21 -33.30 30.07
C LYS A 342 -55.45 -32.20 29.30
N GLY A 343 -54.26 -32.50 28.79
CA GLY A 343 -53.53 -31.59 27.90
C GLY A 343 -54.27 -31.36 26.57
N LEU A 344 -54.85 -32.43 26.00
CA LEU A 344 -55.73 -32.31 24.82
C LEU A 344 -57.00 -31.49 25.10
N GLU A 345 -57.50 -31.47 26.34
CA GLU A 345 -58.66 -30.66 26.74
C GLU A 345 -58.31 -29.21 27.16
N SER A 346 -57.04 -28.90 27.45
CA SER A 346 -56.63 -27.54 27.85
C SER A 346 -55.99 -26.71 26.73
N PHE A 347 -55.30 -27.34 25.78
CA PHE A 347 -54.45 -26.72 24.76
C PHE A 347 -55.06 -25.52 24.02
N ASP A 348 -56.31 -25.61 23.54
CA ASP A 348 -56.99 -24.50 22.84
C ASP A 348 -57.20 -23.28 23.77
N ASN A 349 -57.44 -23.50 25.06
CA ASN A 349 -57.54 -22.44 26.07
C ASN A 349 -56.15 -21.90 26.43
N ASP A 350 -55.16 -22.77 26.55
CA ASP A 350 -53.77 -22.39 26.83
C ASP A 350 -53.17 -21.55 25.68
N ILE A 351 -53.51 -21.87 24.42
CA ILE A 351 -53.20 -21.05 23.23
C ILE A 351 -53.90 -19.69 23.32
N THR A 352 -55.21 -19.67 23.62
CA THR A 352 -55.98 -18.42 23.66
C THR A 352 -55.48 -17.46 24.75
N GLU A 353 -54.96 -17.98 25.86
CA GLU A 353 -54.30 -17.19 26.90
C GLU A 353 -52.92 -16.65 26.44
N ILE A 354 -52.16 -17.40 25.62
CA ILE A 354 -50.92 -16.90 25.01
C ILE A 354 -51.23 -15.80 23.98
N GLU A 355 -52.23 -16.01 23.12
CA GLU A 355 -52.71 -15.00 22.16
C GLU A 355 -53.10 -13.69 22.89
N ARG A 356 -53.75 -13.79 24.06
CA ARG A 356 -54.05 -12.63 24.92
C ARG A 356 -52.78 -11.95 25.48
N LEU A 357 -51.82 -12.73 25.98
CA LEU A 357 -50.58 -12.20 26.57
C LEU A 357 -49.69 -11.49 25.53
N LEU A 358 -49.63 -12.00 24.30
CA LEU A 358 -48.90 -11.38 23.18
C LEU A 358 -49.62 -10.10 22.70
N ALA A 359 -50.95 -10.10 22.62
CA ALA A 359 -51.73 -8.90 22.30
C ALA A 359 -51.63 -7.78 23.37
N GLU A 360 -51.21 -8.11 24.59
CA GLU A 360 -50.87 -7.13 25.63
C GLU A 360 -49.44 -6.61 25.48
N ASP A 361 -48.48 -7.46 25.10
CA ASP A 361 -47.09 -7.03 24.81
C ASP A 361 -47.00 -6.19 23.51
N ASP A 362 -47.90 -6.38 22.53
CA ASP A 362 -48.05 -5.50 21.35
C ASP A 362 -48.44 -4.06 21.70
N GLN A 363 -49.07 -3.84 22.86
CA GLN A 363 -49.47 -2.49 23.31
C GLN A 363 -48.34 -1.75 24.03
N ASP A 364 -47.29 -2.47 24.46
CA ASP A 364 -46.08 -1.91 25.07
C ASP A 364 -44.83 -2.64 24.54
N LEU A 365 -44.57 -2.46 23.24
CA LEU A 365 -43.41 -3.01 22.52
C LEU A 365 -42.06 -2.61 23.11
N GLU A 366 -42.00 -1.55 23.93
CA GLU A 366 -40.77 -1.14 24.62
C GLU A 366 -40.53 -1.90 25.92
N ASN A 367 -41.57 -2.40 26.60
CA ASN A 367 -41.43 -3.10 27.90
C ASN A 367 -41.86 -4.57 27.90
N GLN A 368 -42.68 -5.05 26.97
CA GLN A 368 -43.13 -6.45 26.81
C GLN A 368 -43.12 -7.27 28.13
N PRO A 369 -43.95 -6.90 29.13
CA PRO A 369 -43.90 -7.49 30.46
C PRO A 369 -44.24 -9.00 30.47
N ASN A 370 -45.07 -9.47 29.54
CA ASN A 370 -45.54 -10.85 29.50
C ASN A 370 -44.57 -11.83 28.80
N LEU A 371 -43.55 -11.34 28.07
CA LEU A 371 -42.62 -12.12 27.24
C LEU A 371 -42.09 -13.40 27.91
N LEU A 372 -41.73 -13.35 29.19
CA LEU A 372 -41.23 -14.53 29.93
C LEU A 372 -42.35 -15.53 30.26
N SER A 373 -43.56 -15.05 30.54
CA SER A 373 -44.76 -15.88 30.77
C SER A 373 -45.20 -16.57 29.48
N ALA A 374 -45.28 -15.82 28.38
CA ALA A 374 -45.55 -16.34 27.05
C ALA A 374 -44.50 -17.40 26.66
N HIS A 375 -43.21 -17.12 26.83
CA HIS A 375 -42.13 -18.06 26.55
C HIS A 375 -42.26 -19.38 27.34
N MET A 376 -42.60 -19.32 28.64
CA MET A 376 -42.81 -20.53 29.45
C MET A 376 -44.06 -21.31 29.01
N ALA A 377 -45.14 -20.64 28.64
CA ALA A 377 -46.37 -21.27 28.17
C ALA A 377 -46.16 -21.94 26.80
N ILE A 378 -45.65 -21.20 25.81
CA ILE A 378 -45.28 -21.70 24.48
C ILE A 378 -44.32 -22.90 24.59
N THR A 379 -43.32 -22.83 25.47
CA THR A 379 -42.38 -23.95 25.68
C THR A 379 -43.06 -25.21 26.21
N ARG A 380 -44.06 -25.09 27.10
CA ARG A 380 -44.86 -26.25 27.57
C ARG A 380 -45.73 -26.83 26.46
N LEU A 381 -46.36 -25.98 25.64
CA LEU A 381 -47.19 -26.46 24.52
C LEU A 381 -46.35 -27.14 23.44
N ARG A 382 -45.17 -26.59 23.11
CA ARG A 382 -44.19 -27.26 22.22
C ARG A 382 -43.71 -28.60 22.80
N ASP A 383 -43.39 -28.64 24.09
CA ASP A 383 -42.98 -29.89 24.76
C ASP A 383 -44.09 -30.96 24.73
N PHE A 384 -45.33 -30.57 24.99
CA PHE A 384 -46.51 -31.45 24.94
C PHE A 384 -46.78 -31.95 23.52
N ARG A 385 -46.69 -31.06 22.52
CA ARG A 385 -46.79 -31.40 21.09
C ARG A 385 -45.75 -32.44 20.68
N ASP A 386 -44.48 -32.18 20.98
CA ASP A 386 -43.36 -33.04 20.63
C ASP A 386 -43.46 -34.41 21.35
N GLU A 387 -43.96 -34.48 22.59
CA GLU A 387 -44.26 -35.74 23.29
C GLU A 387 -45.42 -36.51 22.64
N ALA A 388 -46.56 -35.86 22.39
CA ALA A 388 -47.74 -36.53 21.83
C ALA A 388 -47.48 -37.08 20.42
N MET A 389 -46.75 -36.33 19.58
CA MET A 389 -46.29 -36.79 18.26
C MET A 389 -45.37 -38.02 18.36
N ASP A 390 -44.45 -38.06 19.32
CA ASP A 390 -43.57 -39.20 19.57
C ASP A 390 -44.34 -40.45 20.05
N GLN A 391 -45.34 -40.27 20.91
CA GLN A 391 -46.22 -41.37 21.35
C GLN A 391 -46.99 -42.00 20.17
N ILE A 392 -47.56 -41.20 19.26
CA ILE A 392 -48.26 -41.73 18.07
C ILE A 392 -47.28 -42.36 17.07
N ARG A 393 -46.11 -41.76 16.83
CA ARG A 393 -45.06 -42.34 15.96
C ARG A 393 -44.57 -43.70 16.46
N LYS A 394 -44.47 -43.88 17.78
CA LYS A 394 -44.19 -45.17 18.42
C LYS A 394 -45.32 -46.20 18.23
N ALA A 395 -46.58 -45.75 18.18
CA ALA A 395 -47.75 -46.59 17.89
C ALA A 395 -47.91 -46.92 16.39
N GLN A 396 -47.22 -46.20 15.49
CA GLN A 396 -47.25 -46.34 14.03
C GLN A 396 -48.61 -46.05 13.36
N ASP A 397 -49.50 -45.34 14.05
CA ASP A 397 -50.82 -44.96 13.53
C ASP A 397 -50.77 -43.64 12.73
N LYS A 398 -50.66 -43.79 11.41
CA LYS A 398 -50.61 -42.66 10.47
C LYS A 398 -51.92 -41.86 10.36
N SER A 399 -53.06 -42.46 10.70
CA SER A 399 -54.34 -41.74 10.63
C SER A 399 -54.45 -40.75 11.78
N ASN A 400 -54.14 -41.22 12.99
CA ASN A 400 -54.15 -40.37 14.18
C ASN A 400 -52.96 -39.37 14.19
N GLU A 401 -51.85 -39.66 13.50
CA GLU A 401 -50.77 -38.66 13.31
C GLU A 401 -51.25 -37.43 12.49
N SER A 402 -52.05 -37.62 11.44
CA SER A 402 -52.61 -36.51 10.65
C SER A 402 -53.54 -35.64 11.48
N THR A 403 -54.50 -36.24 12.19
CA THR A 403 -55.45 -35.51 13.04
C THR A 403 -54.76 -34.76 14.16
N LEU A 404 -53.67 -35.29 14.72
CA LEU A 404 -52.90 -34.59 15.75
C LEU A 404 -52.13 -33.39 15.18
N LEU A 405 -51.59 -33.49 13.96
CA LEU A 405 -50.95 -32.37 13.26
C LEU A 405 -51.94 -31.26 12.90
N GLU A 406 -53.12 -31.60 12.38
CA GLU A 406 -54.21 -30.66 12.10
C GLU A 406 -54.64 -29.91 13.36
N TRP A 407 -54.78 -30.63 14.49
CA TRP A 407 -55.19 -30.05 15.76
C TRP A 407 -54.10 -29.15 16.39
N PHE A 408 -52.83 -29.49 16.23
CA PHE A 408 -51.71 -28.67 16.70
C PHE A 408 -51.39 -27.46 15.80
N GLN A 409 -51.99 -27.35 14.61
CA GLN A 409 -51.69 -26.30 13.62
C GLN A 409 -51.85 -24.86 14.15
N ARG A 410 -52.74 -24.63 15.13
CA ARG A 410 -52.90 -23.30 15.79
C ARG A 410 -51.65 -22.81 16.52
N LEU A 411 -50.75 -23.71 16.94
CA LEU A 411 -49.58 -23.33 17.73
C LEU A 411 -48.52 -22.60 16.91
N ASP A 412 -48.35 -22.96 15.64
CA ASP A 412 -47.22 -22.46 14.84
C ASP A 412 -47.33 -20.95 14.50
N PRO A 413 -48.51 -20.37 14.17
CA PRO A 413 -48.64 -18.90 14.05
C PRO A 413 -48.37 -18.13 15.35
N VAL A 414 -48.70 -18.70 16.51
CA VAL A 414 -48.44 -18.12 17.84
C VAL A 414 -46.95 -18.22 18.20
N ILE A 415 -46.27 -19.24 17.67
CA ILE A 415 -44.80 -19.36 17.70
C ILE A 415 -44.16 -18.25 16.87
N ASP A 416 -44.65 -18.01 15.65
CA ASP A 416 -44.08 -17.00 14.75
C ASP A 416 -44.25 -15.57 15.30
N TRP A 417 -45.40 -15.24 15.90
CA TRP A 417 -45.66 -13.94 16.57
C TRP A 417 -44.71 -13.69 17.75
N PHE A 418 -44.45 -14.71 18.58
CA PHE A 418 -43.46 -14.62 19.66
C PHE A 418 -42.02 -14.49 19.13
N ASP A 419 -41.69 -15.18 18.04
CA ASP A 419 -40.37 -15.08 17.39
C ASP A 419 -40.18 -13.71 16.70
N GLU A 420 -41.23 -13.07 16.20
CA GLU A 420 -41.22 -11.68 15.71
C GLU A 420 -40.95 -10.68 16.84
N HIS A 421 -41.66 -10.78 17.97
CA HIS A 421 -41.37 -9.99 19.18
C HIS A 421 -39.90 -10.11 19.59
N LEU A 422 -39.42 -11.34 19.73
CA LEU A 422 -38.03 -11.63 20.11
C LEU A 422 -37.04 -11.04 19.11
N GLY A 423 -37.31 -11.16 17.81
CA GLY A 423 -36.50 -10.58 16.73
C GLY A 423 -36.44 -9.06 16.81
N MET A 424 -37.57 -8.39 17.05
CA MET A 424 -37.64 -6.94 17.21
C MET A 424 -36.86 -6.46 18.44
N THR A 425 -36.95 -7.17 19.58
CA THR A 425 -36.10 -6.86 20.75
C THR A 425 -34.61 -7.04 20.44
N CYS A 426 -34.25 -8.06 19.65
CA CYS A 426 -32.85 -8.32 19.28
C CYS A 426 -32.26 -7.24 18.37
N MET A 427 -33.04 -6.67 17.45
CA MET A 427 -32.59 -5.55 16.60
C MET A 427 -32.48 -4.24 17.41
N ASN A 428 -33.40 -3.99 18.35
CA ASN A 428 -33.46 -2.74 19.11
C ASN A 428 -32.61 -2.74 20.40
N LEU A 429 -31.72 -3.72 20.57
CA LEU A 429 -31.01 -3.98 21.82
C LEU A 429 -30.05 -2.84 22.23
N ILE A 430 -29.42 -2.17 21.27
CA ILE A 430 -28.56 -0.99 21.53
C ILE A 430 -29.40 0.22 22.00
N PRO A 431 -30.46 0.67 21.29
CA PRO A 431 -31.41 1.65 21.79
C PRO A 431 -31.99 1.33 23.18
N LEU A 432 -32.39 0.08 23.46
CA LEU A 432 -32.95 -0.32 24.75
C LEU A 432 -31.96 -0.16 25.91
N VAL A 433 -30.65 -0.34 25.68
CA VAL A 433 -29.61 -0.05 26.68
C VAL A 433 -29.37 1.47 26.81
N GLN A 434 -29.46 2.24 25.72
CA GLN A 434 -29.29 3.70 25.75
C GLN A 434 -30.46 4.42 26.45
N SER A 435 -31.69 3.90 26.33
CA SER A 435 -32.88 4.35 27.06
C SER A 435 -32.98 3.79 28.49
N ASP A 436 -31.92 3.16 29.00
CA ASP A 436 -31.81 2.53 30.32
C ASP A 436 -32.88 1.44 30.65
N ASN A 437 -33.53 0.84 29.65
CA ASN A 437 -34.50 -0.25 29.87
C ASN A 437 -33.82 -1.61 30.10
N ARG A 438 -33.08 -1.68 31.21
CA ARG A 438 -32.39 -2.89 31.70
C ARG A 438 -33.35 -4.07 31.88
N SER A 439 -34.63 -3.80 32.14
CA SER A 439 -35.63 -4.83 32.43
C SER A 439 -35.90 -5.73 31.21
N MET A 440 -35.97 -5.15 30.01
CA MET A 440 -36.17 -5.89 28.77
C MET A 440 -34.93 -6.67 28.34
N VAL A 441 -33.75 -6.03 28.43
CA VAL A 441 -32.47 -6.67 28.12
C VAL A 441 -32.27 -7.93 28.98
N VAL A 442 -32.64 -7.89 30.26
CA VAL A 442 -32.61 -9.05 31.15
C VAL A 442 -33.70 -10.09 30.83
N ARG A 443 -34.94 -9.70 30.48
CA ARG A 443 -35.99 -10.65 30.05
C ARG A 443 -35.54 -11.44 28.82
N LEU A 444 -35.04 -10.75 27.78
CA LEU A 444 -34.50 -11.35 26.56
C LEU A 444 -33.32 -12.29 26.86
N ALA A 445 -32.37 -11.83 27.68
CA ALA A 445 -31.21 -12.64 28.09
C ALA A 445 -31.62 -13.93 28.81
N VAL A 446 -32.64 -13.87 29.68
CA VAL A 446 -33.16 -15.04 30.41
C VAL A 446 -33.87 -16.03 29.46
N VAL A 447 -34.64 -15.55 28.48
CA VAL A 447 -35.25 -16.39 27.44
C VAL A 447 -34.17 -17.14 26.65
N VAL A 448 -33.23 -16.42 26.03
CA VAL A 448 -32.19 -17.02 25.19
C VAL A 448 -31.24 -17.93 25.99
N MET A 449 -30.95 -17.61 27.25
CA MET A 449 -30.18 -18.49 28.15
C MET A 449 -30.92 -19.77 28.54
N ASN A 450 -32.23 -19.70 28.78
CA ASN A 450 -33.02 -20.90 29.07
C ASN A 450 -33.07 -21.83 27.86
N GLU A 451 -33.19 -21.26 26.66
CA GLU A 451 -33.22 -22.02 25.41
C GLU A 451 -31.84 -22.59 25.04
N GLU A 452 -30.73 -21.85 25.19
CA GLU A 452 -29.37 -22.42 25.09
C GLU A 452 -29.22 -23.62 26.03
N LYS A 453 -29.72 -23.51 27.27
CA LYS A 453 -29.66 -24.58 28.27
C LYS A 453 -30.59 -25.75 27.95
N ASN A 454 -31.64 -25.56 27.14
CA ASN A 454 -32.52 -26.64 26.69
C ASN A 454 -31.95 -27.34 25.45
N ASP A 455 -31.57 -26.58 24.43
CA ASP A 455 -30.92 -27.08 23.21
C ASP A 455 -29.66 -27.89 23.53
N ALA A 456 -28.82 -27.45 24.47
CA ALA A 456 -27.62 -28.19 24.88
C ALA A 456 -27.93 -29.56 25.52
N LYS A 457 -29.05 -29.70 26.27
CA LYS A 457 -29.49 -31.01 26.78
C LYS A 457 -29.96 -31.90 25.64
N VAL A 458 -30.71 -31.33 24.69
CA VAL A 458 -31.27 -32.05 23.54
C VAL A 458 -30.14 -32.57 22.64
N GLN A 459 -29.15 -31.74 22.34
CA GLN A 459 -27.95 -32.14 21.58
C GLN A 459 -27.19 -33.27 22.29
N ALA A 460 -26.88 -33.13 23.58
CA ALA A 460 -26.17 -34.16 24.34
C ALA A 460 -26.94 -35.51 24.41
N LEU A 461 -28.27 -35.46 24.48
CA LEU A 461 -29.13 -36.67 24.42
C LEU A 461 -29.11 -37.32 23.03
N GLN A 462 -29.18 -36.52 21.95
CA GLN A 462 -29.11 -37.01 20.57
C GLN A 462 -27.73 -37.61 20.23
N GLU A 463 -26.66 -37.02 20.75
CA GLU A 463 -25.27 -37.49 20.60
C GLU A 463 -25.06 -38.81 21.34
N ALA A 464 -25.43 -38.89 22.62
CA ALA A 464 -25.40 -40.13 23.39
C ALA A 464 -26.26 -41.26 22.76
N GLN A 465 -27.38 -40.91 22.11
CA GLN A 465 -28.22 -41.85 21.37
C GLN A 465 -27.60 -42.34 20.05
N LYS A 466 -26.77 -41.52 19.38
CA LYS A 466 -25.98 -41.93 18.21
C LYS A 466 -24.88 -42.91 18.60
N ASP A 467 -24.05 -42.52 19.56
CA ASP A 467 -22.77 -43.18 19.83
C ASP A 467 -22.92 -44.47 20.64
N HIS A 468 -23.98 -44.56 21.45
CA HIS A 468 -24.25 -45.71 22.30
C HIS A 468 -25.64 -46.31 22.06
N LYS A 469 -25.96 -46.68 20.82
CA LYS A 469 -27.23 -47.36 20.44
C LYS A 469 -27.68 -48.47 21.39
N ASP A 470 -26.76 -49.33 21.83
CA ASP A 470 -27.07 -50.44 22.76
C ASP A 470 -27.36 -49.95 24.18
N LEU A 471 -26.69 -48.89 24.65
CA LEU A 471 -26.96 -48.28 25.96
C LEU A 471 -28.27 -47.48 25.92
N ALA A 472 -28.47 -46.70 24.86
CA ALA A 472 -29.72 -46.00 24.58
C ALA A 472 -30.91 -46.96 24.53
N SER A 473 -30.74 -48.18 24.01
CA SER A 473 -31.77 -49.22 24.04
C SER A 473 -32.24 -49.58 25.47
N ARG A 474 -31.36 -49.46 26.48
CA ARG A 474 -31.65 -49.70 27.89
C ARG A 474 -32.18 -48.45 28.60
N PHE A 475 -31.79 -47.25 28.16
CA PHE A 475 -32.35 -45.98 28.65
C PHE A 475 -33.72 -45.62 28.06
N LYS A 476 -34.27 -46.40 27.11
CA LYS A 476 -35.62 -46.23 26.54
C LYS A 476 -36.78 -46.18 27.54
N SER A 477 -36.57 -46.55 28.81
CA SER A 477 -37.56 -46.41 29.89
C SER A 477 -37.60 -45.00 30.51
N MET A 478 -36.69 -44.10 30.13
CA MET A 478 -36.75 -42.69 30.49
C MET A 478 -37.65 -41.98 29.46
N ASN A 479 -38.86 -41.59 29.85
CA ASN A 479 -39.79 -40.87 28.97
C ASN A 479 -39.31 -39.43 28.72
N ILE A 480 -38.38 -39.28 27.79
CA ILE A 480 -37.97 -37.99 27.22
C ILE A 480 -38.04 -38.17 25.70
N GLY A 481 -39.05 -37.55 25.07
CA GLY A 481 -39.24 -37.61 23.62
C GLY A 481 -38.11 -36.93 22.84
N PRO A 482 -38.01 -37.18 21.52
CA PRO A 482 -37.03 -36.57 20.63
C PRO A 482 -37.36 -35.08 20.40
N LYS A 483 -37.10 -34.25 21.42
CA LYS A 483 -37.24 -32.80 21.35
C LYS A 483 -36.40 -32.23 20.19
N THR A 484 -36.94 -31.18 19.58
CA THR A 484 -36.28 -30.42 18.52
C THR A 484 -35.34 -29.35 19.11
N VAL A 485 -34.22 -29.08 18.41
CA VAL A 485 -33.30 -27.98 18.73
C VAL A 485 -33.87 -26.69 18.11
N ARG A 486 -33.94 -25.61 18.88
CA ARG A 486 -34.67 -24.37 18.53
C ARG A 486 -33.75 -23.26 17.99
N GLY A 487 -32.49 -23.21 18.42
CA GLY A 487 -31.46 -22.35 17.82
C GLY A 487 -31.59 -20.85 18.13
N TYR A 488 -32.33 -20.46 19.17
CA TYR A 488 -32.56 -19.04 19.52
C TYR A 488 -31.28 -18.24 19.74
N LYS A 489 -30.22 -18.87 20.25
CA LYS A 489 -28.91 -18.23 20.41
C LYS A 489 -28.28 -17.87 19.06
N ASP A 490 -28.44 -18.71 18.05
CA ASP A 490 -27.89 -18.48 16.72
C ASP A 490 -28.74 -17.46 15.94
N LYS A 491 -30.06 -17.42 16.18
CA LYS A 491 -30.93 -16.31 15.75
C LYS A 491 -30.47 -14.98 16.35
N PHE A 492 -30.24 -14.94 17.66
CA PHE A 492 -29.77 -13.75 18.40
C PHE A 492 -28.45 -13.21 17.85
N LEU A 493 -27.45 -14.07 17.59
CA LEU A 493 -26.17 -13.64 17.00
C LEU A 493 -26.37 -13.06 15.59
N LYS A 494 -27.23 -13.66 14.76
CA LYS A 494 -27.57 -13.14 13.43
C LYS A 494 -28.31 -11.80 13.47
N SER A 495 -29.14 -11.55 14.48
CA SER A 495 -29.77 -10.23 14.67
C SER A 495 -28.73 -9.13 14.92
N ILE A 496 -27.64 -9.43 15.63
CA ILE A 496 -26.52 -8.49 15.83
C ILE A 496 -25.81 -8.22 14.49
N GLU A 497 -25.57 -9.26 13.69
CA GLU A 497 -24.99 -9.14 12.34
C GLU A 497 -25.89 -8.28 11.42
N PHE A 498 -27.19 -8.57 11.34
CA PHE A 498 -28.14 -7.81 10.52
C PHE A 498 -28.27 -6.33 10.94
N TYR A 499 -28.27 -6.04 12.25
CA TYR A 499 -28.27 -4.65 12.75
C TYR A 499 -27.04 -3.89 12.25
N ALA A 500 -25.84 -4.47 12.44
CA ALA A 500 -24.59 -3.86 11.99
C ALA A 500 -24.51 -3.74 10.46
N GLN A 501 -25.06 -4.71 9.72
CA GLN A 501 -25.06 -4.69 8.25
C GLN A 501 -25.85 -3.50 7.68
N ASN A 502 -27.02 -3.20 8.25
CA ASN A 502 -27.85 -2.08 7.82
C ASN A 502 -27.16 -0.72 8.05
N GLN A 503 -26.46 -0.58 9.20
CA GLN A 503 -25.66 0.61 9.50
C GLN A 503 -24.39 0.70 8.62
N LEU A 504 -23.78 -0.43 8.25
CA LEU A 504 -22.64 -0.50 7.34
C LEU A 504 -22.99 -0.10 5.91
N GLU A 505 -24.14 -0.52 5.37
CA GLU A 505 -24.56 -0.11 4.02
C GLU A 505 -24.91 1.39 3.99
N THR A 506 -25.58 1.91 5.02
CA THR A 506 -25.81 3.37 5.18
C THR A 506 -24.48 4.15 5.26
N SER A 507 -23.46 3.57 5.92
CA SER A 507 -22.12 4.15 6.02
C SER A 507 -21.35 4.09 4.70
N LYS A 508 -21.60 3.07 3.87
CA LYS A 508 -21.00 2.83 2.55
C LYS A 508 -21.46 3.85 1.52
N GLU A 509 -22.76 4.10 1.42
CA GLU A 509 -23.32 5.16 0.57
C GLU A 509 -22.68 6.52 0.93
N THR A 510 -22.66 6.86 2.22
CA THR A 510 -22.08 8.13 2.71
C THR A 510 -20.57 8.25 2.46
N PHE A 511 -19.84 7.13 2.42
CA PHE A 511 -18.40 7.10 2.12
C PHE A 511 -18.09 7.24 0.62
N LEU A 512 -18.94 6.67 -0.24
CA LEU A 512 -18.84 6.85 -1.70
C LEU A 512 -19.11 8.30 -2.12
N ASP A 513 -20.06 8.97 -1.45
CA ASP A 513 -20.35 10.40 -1.66
C ASP A 513 -19.22 11.35 -1.17
N ASP A 514 -18.55 11.01 -0.06
CA ASP A 514 -17.49 11.85 0.52
C ASP A 514 -16.48 11.01 1.35
N PRO A 515 -15.30 10.69 0.78
CA PRO A 515 -14.28 9.88 1.45
C PRO A 515 -13.73 10.48 2.75
N ASP A 516 -13.67 11.82 2.88
CA ASP A 516 -13.19 12.50 4.09
C ASP A 516 -14.19 12.40 5.26
N LYS A 517 -15.45 11.99 4.99
CA LYS A 517 -16.44 11.72 6.05
C LYS A 517 -16.30 10.34 6.69
N LEU A 518 -15.47 9.42 6.18
CA LEU A 518 -15.28 8.05 6.70
C LEU A 518 -15.21 7.97 8.25
N GLU A 519 -14.41 8.86 8.86
CA GLU A 519 -14.24 8.93 10.32
C GLU A 519 -15.50 9.38 11.09
N LYS A 520 -16.37 10.17 10.46
CA LYS A 520 -17.66 10.62 11.01
C LYS A 520 -18.73 9.54 10.83
N CYS A 521 -18.74 8.85 9.69
CA CYS A 521 -19.66 7.75 9.39
C CYS A 521 -19.54 6.65 10.46
N PHE A 522 -18.32 6.18 10.74
CA PHE A 522 -18.08 5.14 11.73
C PHE A 522 -18.20 5.57 13.21
N LYS A 523 -18.81 6.71 13.52
CA LYS A 523 -19.04 7.13 14.91
C LYS A 523 -20.00 6.20 15.67
N TRP A 524 -21.02 5.66 15.00
CA TRP A 524 -21.98 4.72 15.62
C TRP A 524 -21.26 3.46 16.13
N PHE A 525 -20.41 2.85 15.30
CA PHE A 525 -19.65 1.64 15.59
C PHE A 525 -18.93 1.67 16.95
N PHE A 526 -18.20 2.76 17.24
CA PHE A 526 -17.48 2.89 18.51
C PHE A 526 -18.40 3.28 19.69
N ASN A 527 -19.49 4.02 19.44
CA ASN A 527 -20.50 4.31 20.47
C ASN A 527 -21.24 3.04 20.90
N ASP A 528 -21.53 2.14 19.97
CA ASP A 528 -22.28 0.91 20.24
C ASP A 528 -21.41 -0.08 21.02
N LEU A 529 -20.15 -0.26 20.62
CA LEU A 529 -19.18 -1.04 21.40
C LEU A 529 -18.97 -0.45 22.82
N PHE A 530 -19.00 0.88 22.97
CA PHE A 530 -18.97 1.52 24.29
C PHE A 530 -20.26 1.27 25.10
N THR A 531 -21.42 1.29 24.44
CA THR A 531 -22.74 0.97 25.03
C THR A 531 -22.79 -0.48 25.52
N VAL A 532 -22.26 -1.43 24.74
CA VAL A 532 -22.17 -2.86 25.12
C VAL A 532 -21.25 -3.02 26.34
N LYS A 533 -20.12 -2.31 26.36
CA LYS A 533 -19.13 -2.38 27.45
C LYS A 533 -19.70 -1.91 28.79
N GLU A 534 -20.18 -0.67 28.85
CA GLU A 534 -20.58 -0.05 30.13
C GLU A 534 -22.01 -0.44 30.54
N GLY A 535 -22.94 -0.56 29.58
CA GLY A 535 -24.36 -0.78 29.86
C GLY A 535 -24.82 -2.24 29.78
N MET A 536 -24.38 -2.99 28.77
CA MET A 536 -24.92 -4.34 28.48
C MET A 536 -24.19 -5.48 29.21
N GLN A 537 -22.88 -5.35 29.43
CA GLN A 537 -22.06 -6.37 30.08
C GLN A 537 -22.58 -6.87 31.46
N PRO A 538 -23.15 -6.03 32.36
CA PRO A 538 -23.70 -6.53 33.64
C PRO A 538 -25.08 -7.18 33.52
N LEU A 539 -25.80 -7.01 32.40
CA LEU A 539 -27.17 -7.49 32.19
C LEU A 539 -27.22 -8.91 31.57
N MET A 540 -26.11 -9.34 30.98
CA MET A 540 -25.99 -10.57 30.20
C MET A 540 -25.23 -11.69 30.94
N PRO A 541 -25.49 -12.98 30.63
CA PRO A 541 -24.76 -14.09 31.23
C PRO A 541 -23.24 -14.00 31.01
N LYS A 542 -22.45 -14.00 32.09
CA LYS A 542 -20.97 -13.93 32.04
C LYS A 542 -20.33 -15.00 31.14
N LYS A 543 -20.97 -16.17 30.99
CA LYS A 543 -20.58 -17.26 30.07
C LYS A 543 -20.43 -16.77 28.63
N TRP A 544 -21.30 -15.87 28.17
CA TRP A 544 -21.33 -15.40 26.78
C TRP A 544 -20.21 -14.41 26.47
N LYS A 545 -19.59 -13.77 27.48
CA LYS A 545 -18.57 -12.72 27.30
C LYS A 545 -19.02 -11.64 26.29
N ILE A 546 -20.26 -11.18 26.40
CA ILE A 546 -20.99 -10.45 25.33
C ILE A 546 -20.20 -9.30 24.67
N TYR A 547 -19.39 -8.55 25.43
CA TYR A 547 -18.53 -7.51 24.89
C TYR A 547 -17.47 -8.02 23.90
N LYS A 548 -16.87 -9.20 24.12
CA LYS A 548 -16.01 -9.85 23.12
C LYS A 548 -16.83 -10.28 21.91
N THR A 549 -18.01 -10.89 22.10
CA THR A 549 -18.83 -11.35 20.97
C THR A 549 -19.25 -10.22 20.04
N TYR A 550 -19.68 -9.07 20.57
CA TYR A 550 -19.94 -7.88 19.77
C TYR A 550 -18.66 -7.37 19.09
N ALA A 551 -17.53 -7.30 19.81
CA ALA A 551 -16.26 -6.84 19.23
C ALA A 551 -15.80 -7.75 18.08
N ASP A 552 -15.83 -9.08 18.25
CA ASP A 552 -15.44 -10.07 17.24
C ASP A 552 -16.31 -9.96 15.98
N ILE A 553 -17.63 -9.87 16.14
CA ILE A 553 -18.58 -9.70 15.03
C ILE A 553 -18.35 -8.37 14.31
N TYR A 554 -18.36 -7.25 15.04
CA TYR A 554 -18.22 -5.90 14.47
C TYR A 554 -16.87 -5.74 13.77
N HIS A 555 -15.80 -6.29 14.35
CA HIS A 555 -14.47 -6.29 13.76
C HIS A 555 -14.39 -7.12 12.48
N LYS A 556 -14.95 -8.34 12.45
CA LYS A 556 -15.05 -9.14 11.21
C LYS A 556 -15.84 -8.40 10.14
N MET A 557 -16.95 -7.75 10.49
CA MET A 557 -17.76 -7.01 9.52
C MET A 557 -17.05 -5.74 9.00
N MET A 558 -16.24 -5.07 9.82
CA MET A 558 -15.36 -3.98 9.38
C MET A 558 -14.27 -4.47 8.41
N HIS A 559 -13.64 -5.60 8.74
CA HIS A 559 -12.69 -6.28 7.85
C HIS A 559 -13.36 -6.62 6.51
N ASP A 560 -14.46 -7.38 6.52
CA ASP A 560 -15.16 -7.79 5.31
C ASP A 560 -15.61 -6.56 4.48
N TRP A 561 -16.06 -5.47 5.11
CA TRP A 561 -16.42 -4.21 4.44
C TRP A 561 -15.24 -3.52 3.76
N LEU A 562 -14.07 -3.45 4.42
CA LEU A 562 -12.86 -2.85 3.83
C LEU A 562 -12.26 -3.73 2.72
N ILE A 563 -12.21 -5.04 2.93
CA ILE A 563 -11.70 -6.02 1.96
C ILE A 563 -12.50 -5.94 0.64
N ASN A 564 -13.83 -5.80 0.70
CA ASN A 564 -14.66 -5.61 -0.49
C ASN A 564 -14.33 -4.33 -1.29
N PHE A 565 -13.78 -3.28 -0.67
CA PHE A 565 -13.28 -2.10 -1.39
C PHE A 565 -11.85 -2.26 -1.89
N VAL A 566 -11.01 -3.02 -1.17
CA VAL A 566 -9.64 -3.34 -1.58
C VAL A 566 -9.61 -4.28 -2.79
N ASP A 567 -10.60 -5.15 -2.91
CA ASP A 567 -10.76 -6.10 -4.03
C ASP A 567 -11.46 -5.47 -5.25
N ASP A 568 -11.90 -4.20 -5.17
CA ASP A 568 -12.53 -3.47 -6.27
C ASP A 568 -11.48 -2.70 -7.11
N PRO A 569 -11.22 -3.10 -8.38
CA PRO A 569 -10.23 -2.46 -9.23
C PRO A 569 -10.65 -1.09 -9.77
N GLU A 570 -11.93 -0.69 -9.62
CA GLU A 570 -12.43 0.63 -10.03
C GLU A 570 -12.48 1.65 -8.87
N LEU A 571 -11.97 1.29 -7.68
CA LEU A 571 -11.97 2.17 -6.51
C LEU A 571 -11.24 3.50 -6.77
N PRO A 572 -11.88 4.68 -6.58
CA PRO A 572 -11.23 5.96 -6.81
C PRO A 572 -10.02 6.17 -5.89
N ALA A 573 -8.97 6.80 -6.43
CA ALA A 573 -7.71 7.06 -5.72
C ALA A 573 -7.90 7.85 -4.40
N SER A 574 -8.94 8.67 -4.28
CA SER A 574 -9.29 9.35 -3.02
C SER A 574 -9.74 8.36 -1.94
N ASN A 575 -10.72 7.52 -2.26
CA ASN A 575 -11.30 6.50 -1.37
C ASN A 575 -10.22 5.51 -0.88
N MET A 576 -9.31 5.11 -1.78
CA MET A 576 -8.16 4.27 -1.46
C MET A 576 -7.27 4.93 -0.37
N LEU A 577 -6.94 6.22 -0.52
CA LEU A 577 -6.15 6.93 0.48
C LEU A 577 -6.88 7.06 1.83
N SER A 578 -8.19 7.36 1.80
CA SER A 578 -9.02 7.44 3.01
C SER A 578 -9.08 6.12 3.79
N ILE A 579 -9.16 4.98 3.09
CA ILE A 579 -9.09 3.64 3.69
C ILE A 579 -7.73 3.40 4.34
N ILE A 580 -6.64 3.76 3.66
CA ILE A 580 -5.29 3.58 4.21
C ILE A 580 -5.09 4.46 5.47
N HIS A 581 -5.52 5.73 5.45
CA HIS A 581 -5.48 6.60 6.64
C HIS A 581 -6.45 6.16 7.75
N TRP A 582 -7.35 5.21 7.49
CA TRP A 582 -8.28 4.67 8.48
C TRP A 582 -7.71 3.49 9.30
N SER A 583 -6.75 2.71 8.78
CA SER A 583 -6.21 1.52 9.46
C SER A 583 -5.63 1.87 10.85
N GLU A 584 -4.68 2.82 10.91
CA GLU A 584 -4.04 3.29 12.13
C GLU A 584 -5.05 3.96 13.08
N LYS A 585 -5.99 4.74 12.54
CA LYS A 585 -7.06 5.41 13.31
C LYS A 585 -8.01 4.40 13.95
N TYR A 586 -8.38 3.34 13.23
CA TYR A 586 -9.25 2.27 13.73
C TYR A 586 -8.59 1.56 14.90
N TYR A 587 -7.34 1.08 14.75
CA TYR A 587 -6.62 0.43 15.83
C TYR A 587 -6.39 1.35 17.03
N THR A 588 -6.10 2.64 16.79
CA THR A 588 -6.01 3.67 17.84
C THR A 588 -7.33 3.87 18.60
N LYS A 589 -8.50 3.64 17.97
CA LYS A 589 -9.81 3.70 18.64
C LYS A 589 -10.14 2.40 19.38
N MET A 590 -9.84 1.25 18.80
CA MET A 590 -10.02 -0.06 19.46
C MET A 590 -9.14 -0.20 20.72
N ALA A 591 -7.91 0.33 20.68
CA ALA A 591 -7.03 0.43 21.84
C ALA A 591 -7.62 1.27 22.98
N LYS A 592 -8.33 2.37 22.66
CA LYS A 592 -9.03 3.20 23.66
C LYS A 592 -10.25 2.50 24.27
N LEU A 593 -10.91 1.62 23.51
CA LEU A 593 -12.00 0.78 24.02
C LEU A 593 -11.48 -0.34 24.94
N GLY A 594 -10.28 -0.85 24.67
CA GLY A 594 -9.55 -1.81 25.53
C GLY A 594 -8.96 -3.02 24.81
N TRP A 595 -9.03 -3.07 23.47
CA TRP A 595 -8.55 -4.18 22.65
C TRP A 595 -7.13 -3.95 22.15
N LYS A 596 -6.27 -4.97 22.19
CA LYS A 596 -4.98 -4.94 21.49
C LYS A 596 -5.16 -5.42 20.05
N GLN A 597 -4.28 -4.99 19.16
CA GLN A 597 -4.22 -5.53 17.79
C GLN A 597 -3.98 -7.05 17.75
N SER A 598 -3.31 -7.62 18.76
CA SER A 598 -3.14 -9.08 18.92
C SER A 598 -4.45 -9.84 19.18
N ASP A 599 -5.49 -9.15 19.64
CA ASP A 599 -6.74 -9.75 20.10
C ASP A 599 -7.85 -9.61 19.04
N LEU A 600 -7.53 -8.92 17.94
CA LEU A 600 -8.35 -8.60 16.77
C LEU A 600 -7.81 -9.42 15.59
N VAL A 601 -8.59 -10.39 15.13
CA VAL A 601 -8.24 -11.31 14.05
C VAL A 601 -9.50 -11.54 13.20
N PRO A 602 -9.46 -11.42 11.85
CA PRO A 602 -8.30 -11.12 10.98
C PRO A 602 -7.68 -9.74 11.19
N ASP A 603 -6.53 -9.45 10.56
CA ASP A 603 -6.06 -8.05 10.52
C ASP A 603 -7.02 -7.25 9.63
N VAL A 604 -7.32 -6.01 10.00
CA VAL A 604 -8.33 -5.15 9.37
C VAL A 604 -8.17 -4.99 7.85
N LEU A 605 -6.96 -5.15 7.31
CA LEU A 605 -6.67 -5.16 5.86
C LEU A 605 -5.89 -6.42 5.42
N ASP A 606 -5.88 -7.48 6.23
CA ASP A 606 -5.05 -8.69 6.04
C ASP A 606 -3.55 -8.39 5.74
N GLY A 607 -3.02 -7.30 6.32
CA GLY A 607 -1.66 -6.82 6.05
C GLY A 607 -1.43 -6.21 4.66
N ARG A 608 -2.47 -6.10 3.81
CA ARG A 608 -2.38 -5.56 2.44
C ARG A 608 -2.18 -4.05 2.37
N GLU A 609 -2.07 -3.34 3.50
CA GLU A 609 -1.77 -1.89 3.47
C GLU A 609 -0.51 -1.58 2.63
N GLY A 610 0.55 -2.39 2.76
CA GLY A 610 1.79 -2.28 1.97
C GLY A 610 1.66 -2.62 0.47
N GLU A 611 0.52 -3.14 0.05
CA GLU A 611 0.11 -3.34 -1.34
C GLU A 611 -0.67 -2.12 -1.82
N LEU A 612 -1.67 -1.67 -1.06
CA LEU A 612 -2.43 -0.44 -1.33
C LEU A 612 -1.55 0.82 -1.41
N VAL A 613 -0.51 0.92 -0.58
CA VAL A 613 0.53 1.97 -0.69
C VAL A 613 1.17 1.98 -2.08
N ARG A 614 1.54 0.78 -2.56
CA ARG A 614 2.25 0.58 -3.82
C ARG A 614 1.34 0.89 -4.99
N ASP A 615 0.08 0.43 -4.96
CA ASP A 615 -0.83 0.58 -6.09
C ASP A 615 -1.38 1.99 -6.20
N TRP A 616 -1.67 2.66 -5.08
CA TRP A 616 -1.98 4.09 -5.07
C TRP A 616 -0.81 4.94 -5.60
N ARG A 617 0.42 4.63 -5.22
CA ARG A 617 1.62 5.26 -5.79
C ARG A 617 1.77 4.96 -7.28
N ASN A 618 1.55 3.72 -7.71
CA ASN A 618 1.64 3.32 -9.11
C ASN A 618 0.59 4.05 -9.96
N LEU A 619 -0.60 4.32 -9.43
CA LEU A 619 -1.63 5.13 -10.09
C LEU A 619 -1.13 6.54 -10.39
N ILE A 620 -0.49 7.22 -9.42
CA ILE A 620 0.14 8.53 -9.62
C ILE A 620 1.29 8.45 -10.64
N ILE A 621 2.15 7.44 -10.55
CA ILE A 621 3.28 7.25 -11.49
C ILE A 621 2.77 7.02 -12.92
N ASN A 622 1.76 6.18 -13.10
CA ASN A 622 1.16 5.91 -14.41
C ASN A 622 0.52 7.19 -15.01
N ALA A 623 -0.21 7.96 -14.20
CA ALA A 623 -0.78 9.22 -14.63
C ALA A 623 0.30 10.25 -15.01
N LEU A 624 1.38 10.34 -14.22
CA LEU A 624 2.54 11.20 -14.51
C LEU A 624 3.23 10.80 -15.82
N ASP A 625 3.57 9.52 -16.00
CA ASP A 625 4.23 9.02 -17.21
C ASP A 625 3.33 9.26 -18.45
N GLU A 626 2.01 9.01 -18.35
CA GLU A 626 1.04 9.27 -19.43
C GLU A 626 0.91 10.77 -19.78
N TRP A 627 0.92 11.66 -18.78
CA TRP A 627 0.88 13.12 -19.01
C TRP A 627 2.19 13.64 -19.64
N ILE A 628 3.35 13.13 -19.22
CA ILE A 628 4.65 13.50 -19.81
C ILE A 628 4.75 12.95 -21.24
N GLU A 629 4.28 11.73 -21.51
CA GLU A 629 4.23 11.15 -22.85
C GLU A 629 3.24 11.94 -23.75
N ARG A 630 2.04 12.29 -23.27
CA ARG A 630 1.10 13.11 -24.04
C ARG A 630 1.68 14.48 -24.41
N MET A 631 2.36 15.16 -23.48
CA MET A 631 3.01 16.43 -23.76
C MET A 631 4.18 16.27 -24.75
N PHE A 632 5.07 15.31 -24.52
CA PHE A 632 6.20 15.06 -25.41
C PHE A 632 5.77 14.65 -26.83
N ASN A 633 4.68 13.89 -26.98
CA ASN A 633 4.15 13.55 -28.31
C ASN A 633 3.55 14.76 -29.04
N ALA A 634 2.99 15.75 -28.33
CA ALA A 634 2.61 17.03 -28.92
C ALA A 634 3.85 17.83 -29.37
N ASP A 635 4.86 17.96 -28.51
CA ASP A 635 6.11 18.66 -28.84
C ASP A 635 6.82 18.04 -30.04
N LYS A 636 6.93 16.71 -30.05
CA LYS A 636 7.51 15.93 -31.13
C LYS A 636 6.75 16.11 -32.44
N LYS A 637 5.41 16.18 -32.40
CA LYS A 637 4.60 16.47 -33.59
C LYS A 637 4.93 17.86 -34.12
N ASN A 638 4.89 18.89 -33.28
CA ASN A 638 5.11 20.28 -33.69
C ASN A 638 6.54 20.50 -34.23
N PHE A 639 7.55 19.89 -33.59
CA PHE A 639 8.94 19.88 -34.06
C PHE A 639 9.09 19.18 -35.43
N LEU A 640 8.44 18.02 -35.63
CA LEU A 640 8.50 17.27 -36.90
C LEU A 640 7.75 17.97 -38.03
N GLU A 641 6.62 18.62 -37.73
CA GLU A 641 5.84 19.43 -38.68
C GLU A 641 6.43 20.82 -38.92
N ARG A 642 7.49 21.20 -38.17
CA ARG A 642 8.17 22.51 -38.24
C ARG A 642 7.23 23.69 -37.96
N ASP A 643 6.28 23.48 -37.04
CA ASP A 643 5.28 24.48 -36.66
C ASP A 643 5.95 25.71 -36.06
N THR A 644 5.67 26.90 -36.62
CA THR A 644 6.18 28.18 -36.13
C THR A 644 5.33 28.74 -34.99
N ASP A 645 4.04 28.41 -34.95
CA ASP A 645 3.08 28.96 -33.98
C ASP A 645 3.22 28.24 -32.62
N ALA A 646 4.04 27.19 -32.55
CA ALA A 646 4.44 26.48 -31.34
C ALA A 646 5.67 27.08 -30.63
N ILE A 647 6.36 28.04 -31.26
CA ILE A 647 7.47 28.82 -30.68
C ILE A 647 6.97 30.22 -30.32
N ASP A 648 7.16 30.63 -29.07
CA ASP A 648 6.84 31.97 -28.57
C ASP A 648 8.12 32.72 -28.16
N THR A 649 8.01 34.02 -27.94
CA THR A 649 9.10 34.90 -27.51
C THR A 649 8.94 35.25 -26.03
N SER A 650 9.91 34.85 -25.20
CA SER A 650 10.01 35.21 -23.78
C SER A 650 9.89 36.73 -23.59
N PRO A 651 9.40 37.24 -22.45
CA PRO A 651 9.40 38.69 -22.15
C PRO A 651 10.78 39.37 -22.31
N ASP A 652 11.85 38.60 -22.23
CA ASP A 652 13.26 38.99 -22.36
C ASP A 652 13.80 38.94 -23.80
N GLY A 653 13.01 38.42 -24.76
CA GLY A 653 13.36 38.28 -26.18
C GLY A 653 13.68 36.87 -26.66
N TYR A 654 13.91 35.90 -25.76
CA TYR A 654 14.40 34.56 -26.14
C TYR A 654 13.29 33.65 -26.72
N PHE A 655 13.60 32.84 -27.74
CA PHE A 655 12.66 31.81 -28.23
C PHE A 655 12.37 30.72 -27.17
N ARG A 656 11.12 30.26 -27.10
CA ARG A 656 10.55 29.31 -26.13
C ARG A 656 9.59 28.34 -26.80
N THR A 657 9.53 27.08 -26.37
CA THR A 657 8.40 26.19 -26.70
C THR A 657 7.21 26.48 -25.77
N HIS A 658 6.00 26.52 -26.33
CA HIS A 658 4.78 26.84 -25.56
C HIS A 658 4.52 25.89 -24.37
N THR A 659 4.95 24.63 -24.47
CA THR A 659 4.62 23.55 -23.53
C THR A 659 5.53 23.43 -22.32
N LEU A 660 6.71 24.08 -22.31
CA LEU A 660 7.67 23.99 -21.20
C LEU A 660 7.03 24.39 -19.86
N GLY A 661 6.32 25.52 -19.84
CA GLY A 661 5.64 26.02 -18.64
C GLY A 661 4.49 25.12 -18.18
N ASP A 662 3.73 24.55 -19.12
CA ASP A 662 2.64 23.62 -18.83
C ASP A 662 3.15 22.28 -18.28
N MET A 663 4.24 21.75 -18.82
CA MET A 663 4.90 20.54 -18.31
C MET A 663 5.34 20.72 -16.84
N TRP A 664 6.02 21.83 -16.53
CA TRP A 664 6.48 22.09 -15.16
C TRP A 664 5.33 22.41 -14.19
N ARG A 665 4.25 23.04 -14.66
CA ARG A 665 3.03 23.20 -13.84
C ARG A 665 2.38 21.85 -13.51
N MET A 666 2.25 20.96 -14.50
CA MET A 666 1.72 19.60 -14.29
C MET A 666 2.58 18.81 -13.30
N ILE A 667 3.91 18.88 -13.40
CA ILE A 667 4.83 18.25 -12.43
C ILE A 667 4.58 18.79 -11.01
N HIS A 668 4.41 20.10 -10.83
CA HIS A 668 4.08 20.71 -9.53
C HIS A 668 2.72 20.23 -8.98
N GLU A 669 1.69 20.13 -9.83
CA GLU A 669 0.38 19.56 -9.45
C GLU A 669 0.50 18.11 -8.97
N GLN A 670 1.34 17.29 -9.61
CA GLN A 670 1.61 15.90 -9.19
C GLN A 670 2.43 15.82 -7.89
N ILE A 671 3.32 16.78 -7.59
CA ILE A 671 3.99 16.88 -6.27
C ILE A 671 2.95 17.12 -5.17
N ILE A 672 1.99 18.02 -5.40
CA ILE A 672 0.90 18.29 -4.45
C ILE A 672 0.04 17.03 -4.23
N ALA A 673 -0.31 16.31 -5.30
CA ALA A 673 -1.04 15.05 -5.21
C ALA A 673 -0.29 13.97 -4.41
N ALA A 674 1.02 13.82 -4.64
CA ALA A 674 1.86 12.91 -3.85
C ALA A 674 1.98 13.36 -2.38
N GLY A 675 2.10 14.67 -2.11
CA GLY A 675 2.14 15.25 -0.77
C GLY A 675 0.86 15.03 0.04
N ALA A 676 -0.31 14.99 -0.62
CA ALA A 676 -1.59 14.71 0.02
C ALA A 676 -1.64 13.32 0.70
N SER A 677 -0.75 12.39 0.30
CA SER A 677 -0.60 11.07 0.93
C SER A 677 -0.22 11.12 2.42
N GLN A 678 0.40 12.22 2.86
CA GLN A 678 1.05 12.37 4.16
C GLN A 678 2.13 11.29 4.48
N ARG A 679 2.64 10.57 3.46
CA ARG A 679 3.63 9.50 3.63
C ARG A 679 4.84 9.67 2.71
N THR A 680 6.02 9.79 3.32
CA THR A 680 7.26 10.12 2.61
C THR A 680 7.71 9.05 1.63
N ASP A 681 7.48 7.76 1.91
CA ASP A 681 7.87 6.65 1.04
C ASP A 681 7.10 6.60 -0.29
N VAL A 682 5.87 7.13 -0.29
CA VAL A 682 5.11 7.35 -1.52
C VAL A 682 5.66 8.55 -2.28
N THR A 683 5.81 9.70 -1.62
CA THR A 683 6.33 10.92 -2.25
C THR A 683 7.71 10.70 -2.85
N GLU A 684 8.66 10.13 -2.09
CA GLU A 684 10.01 9.79 -2.55
C GLU A 684 9.96 8.91 -3.82
N GLY A 685 9.07 7.90 -3.86
CA GLY A 685 8.88 7.05 -5.04
C GLY A 685 8.24 7.74 -6.25
N VAL A 686 7.41 8.77 -6.05
CA VAL A 686 6.87 9.61 -7.16
C VAL A 686 7.95 10.57 -7.67
N ILE A 687 8.76 11.17 -6.79
CA ILE A 687 9.88 12.03 -7.18
C ILE A 687 10.93 11.23 -7.96
N ASP A 688 11.23 9.99 -7.58
CA ASP A 688 12.11 9.09 -8.35
C ASP A 688 11.56 8.79 -9.76
N ALA A 689 10.23 8.71 -9.93
CA ALA A 689 9.61 8.59 -11.25
C ALA A 689 9.71 9.89 -12.07
N MET A 690 9.55 11.07 -11.44
CA MET A 690 9.76 12.38 -12.08
C MET A 690 11.20 12.55 -12.57
N PHE A 691 12.20 12.20 -11.75
CA PHE A 691 13.60 12.21 -12.15
C PHE A 691 13.86 11.32 -13.37
N ARG A 692 13.32 10.10 -13.37
CA ARG A 692 13.39 9.16 -14.51
C ARG A 692 12.76 9.77 -15.76
N ALA A 693 11.53 10.28 -15.67
CA ALA A 693 10.79 10.79 -16.83
C ALA A 693 11.47 12.02 -17.46
N LEU A 694 11.99 12.94 -16.65
CA LEU A 694 12.76 14.11 -17.13
C LEU A 694 14.05 13.69 -17.85
N LYS A 695 14.82 12.73 -17.31
CA LYS A 695 16.02 12.18 -17.97
C LYS A 695 15.70 11.45 -19.27
N THR A 696 14.62 10.68 -19.30
CA THR A 696 14.12 10.03 -20.53
C THR A 696 13.73 11.07 -21.58
N ARG A 697 13.06 12.17 -21.19
CA ARG A 697 12.72 13.28 -22.10
C ARG A 697 13.96 13.96 -22.67
N GLN A 698 15.00 14.22 -21.86
CA GLN A 698 16.29 14.77 -22.34
C GLN A 698 16.93 13.86 -23.43
N SER A 699 17.08 12.57 -23.15
CA SER A 699 17.69 11.61 -24.10
C SER A 699 16.86 11.40 -25.38
N THR A 700 15.53 11.43 -25.25
CA THR A 700 14.63 11.30 -26.41
C THR A 700 14.67 12.54 -27.31
N TRP A 701 14.80 13.74 -26.73
CA TRP A 701 15.05 14.98 -27.48
C TRP A 701 16.36 14.93 -28.25
N GLN A 702 17.48 14.53 -27.60
CA GLN A 702 18.78 14.42 -28.26
C GLN A 702 18.72 13.50 -29.48
N THR A 703 18.07 12.33 -29.32
CA THR A 703 17.90 11.35 -30.39
C THR A 703 17.06 11.91 -31.55
N LEU A 704 15.96 12.61 -31.24
CA LEU A 704 15.07 13.23 -32.23
C LEU A 704 15.76 14.38 -33.00
N ILE A 705 16.61 15.16 -32.33
CA ILE A 705 17.44 16.20 -32.94
C ILE A 705 18.45 15.58 -33.91
N ASP A 706 19.14 14.51 -33.50
CA ASP A 706 20.12 13.83 -34.35
C ASP A 706 19.48 13.20 -35.60
N ASP A 707 18.34 12.53 -35.43
CA ASP A 707 17.57 11.93 -36.54
C ASP A 707 17.10 12.98 -37.56
N GLU A 708 16.63 14.15 -37.10
CA GLU A 708 16.24 15.25 -37.99
C GLU A 708 17.44 15.91 -38.67
N CYS A 709 18.50 16.24 -37.91
CA CYS A 709 19.69 16.91 -38.45
C CYS A 709 20.48 16.01 -39.42
N ALA A 710 20.44 14.68 -39.24
CA ALA A 710 21.05 13.72 -40.16
C ALA A 710 20.48 13.81 -41.59
N LYS A 711 19.20 14.15 -41.75
CA LYS A 711 18.53 14.26 -43.05
C LYS A 711 19.23 15.26 -43.97
N TYR A 712 19.59 16.42 -43.44
CA TYR A 712 20.16 17.56 -44.18
C TYR A 712 21.60 17.30 -44.63
N LYS A 713 22.29 16.27 -44.11
CA LYS A 713 23.68 15.92 -44.46
C LYS A 713 23.81 15.29 -45.85
N THR A 714 22.69 14.85 -46.45
CA THR A 714 22.62 14.36 -47.84
C THR A 714 21.95 15.42 -48.73
N PRO A 715 22.44 15.68 -49.96
CA PRO A 715 21.83 16.67 -50.86
C PRO A 715 20.58 16.12 -51.59
N THR A 716 19.39 16.39 -51.03
CA THR A 716 18.10 16.18 -51.72
C THR A 716 17.35 17.52 -51.85
N VAL A 717 16.69 17.76 -52.99
CA VAL A 717 16.05 19.06 -53.29
C VAL A 717 14.87 19.36 -52.34
N GLU A 718 14.12 18.32 -51.97
CA GLU A 718 12.96 18.39 -51.06
C GLU A 718 13.35 18.70 -49.59
N GLN A 719 14.65 18.67 -49.26
CA GLN A 719 15.15 18.88 -47.89
C GLN A 719 15.63 20.31 -47.62
N SER A 720 15.52 21.23 -48.58
CA SER A 720 15.85 22.65 -48.37
C SER A 720 14.69 23.47 -47.81
N GLU A 721 13.46 22.97 -47.92
CA GLU A 721 12.29 23.56 -47.27
C GLU A 721 12.28 23.15 -45.77
N GLY A 722 11.96 24.08 -44.87
CA GLY A 722 11.93 23.82 -43.41
C GLY A 722 13.28 23.89 -42.67
N LEU A 723 14.37 24.33 -43.33
CA LEU A 723 15.69 24.45 -42.66
C LEU A 723 15.72 25.58 -41.63
N GLN A 724 15.26 26.78 -41.99
CA GLN A 724 15.16 27.94 -41.09
C GLN A 724 14.35 27.57 -39.83
N GLN A 725 13.18 26.96 -40.03
CA GLN A 725 12.31 26.52 -38.94
C GLN A 725 13.00 25.48 -38.05
N LEU A 726 13.79 24.54 -38.60
CA LEU A 726 14.59 23.62 -37.78
C LEU A 726 15.64 24.37 -36.96
N GLN A 727 16.30 25.38 -37.53
CA GLN A 727 17.27 26.21 -36.83
C GLN A 727 16.61 27.03 -35.71
N ASP A 728 15.45 27.63 -35.95
CA ASP A 728 14.63 28.33 -34.95
C ASP A 728 14.23 27.38 -33.79
N TRP A 729 13.77 26.17 -34.11
CA TRP A 729 13.45 25.12 -33.14
C TRP A 729 14.66 24.67 -32.32
N LEU A 730 15.86 24.55 -32.91
CA LEU A 730 17.08 24.21 -32.18
C LEU A 730 17.47 25.30 -31.17
N ILE A 731 17.30 26.57 -31.54
CA ILE A 731 17.56 27.71 -30.64
C ILE A 731 16.51 27.76 -29.50
N ALA A 732 15.23 27.56 -29.81
CA ALA A 732 14.17 27.46 -28.80
C ALA A 732 14.43 26.31 -27.80
N LEU A 733 14.77 25.11 -28.30
CA LEU A 733 15.09 23.96 -27.46
C LEU A 733 16.36 24.19 -26.62
N ALA A 734 17.38 24.86 -27.16
CA ALA A 734 18.59 25.22 -26.41
C ALA A 734 18.28 26.16 -25.25
N ASN A 735 17.54 27.25 -25.53
CA ASN A 735 17.07 28.20 -24.52
C ASN A 735 16.26 27.53 -23.42
N ASP A 736 15.38 26.59 -23.78
CA ASP A 736 14.46 25.92 -22.84
C ASP A 736 15.16 25.00 -21.85
N GLN A 737 16.26 24.37 -22.26
CA GLN A 737 17.09 23.63 -21.32
C GLN A 737 17.78 24.58 -20.32
N ILE A 738 18.24 25.76 -20.77
CA ILE A 738 18.82 26.78 -19.88
C ILE A 738 17.78 27.33 -18.90
N ALA A 739 16.53 27.59 -19.32
CA ALA A 739 15.47 28.01 -18.39
C ALA A 739 15.14 26.98 -17.29
N CYS A 740 15.48 25.71 -17.49
CA CYS A 740 15.35 24.71 -16.43
C CYS A 740 16.36 24.92 -15.29
N ILE A 741 17.47 25.62 -15.54
CA ILE A 741 18.63 25.73 -14.63
C ILE A 741 19.12 27.17 -14.38
N ASP A 742 18.52 28.16 -15.05
CA ASP A 742 18.77 29.60 -14.93
C ASP A 742 18.13 30.15 -13.65
N ASP A 743 18.91 30.13 -12.57
CA ASP A 743 18.63 30.90 -11.36
C ASP A 743 19.34 32.26 -11.45
N ASN A 744 18.57 33.34 -11.38
CA ASN A 744 19.04 34.72 -11.52
C ASN A 744 18.69 35.51 -10.26
N ASP A 745 19.67 35.64 -9.36
CA ASP A 745 19.49 36.31 -8.05
C ASP A 745 19.19 37.82 -8.21
N ALA A 746 19.62 38.43 -9.31
CA ALA A 746 19.40 39.85 -9.59
C ALA A 746 17.96 40.20 -10.01
N SER A 747 17.27 39.29 -10.72
CA SER A 747 15.84 39.44 -11.07
C SER A 747 14.89 38.73 -10.11
N GLY A 748 15.40 37.79 -9.31
CA GLY A 748 14.60 36.89 -8.47
C GLY A 748 13.94 35.74 -9.24
N GLN A 749 14.34 35.54 -10.50
CA GLN A 749 13.87 34.44 -11.34
C GLN A 749 14.60 33.14 -10.95
N MET A 750 13.89 32.22 -10.29
CA MET A 750 14.38 30.86 -10.08
C MET A 750 14.14 30.00 -11.33
N GLY A 751 15.10 29.14 -11.69
CA GLY A 751 14.96 28.14 -12.75
C GLY A 751 13.97 27.04 -12.37
N TYR A 752 13.41 26.34 -13.36
CA TYR A 752 12.37 25.34 -13.08
C TYR A 752 12.83 24.19 -12.16
N LEU A 753 14.08 23.73 -12.28
CA LEU A 753 14.65 22.66 -11.46
C LEU A 753 14.82 23.08 -9.98
N THR A 754 15.13 24.36 -9.74
CA THR A 754 15.25 24.93 -8.39
C THR A 754 13.88 25.17 -7.74
N ARG A 755 12.86 25.54 -8.53
CA ARG A 755 11.45 25.53 -8.07
C ARG A 755 10.99 24.11 -7.73
N PHE A 756 11.21 23.16 -8.64
CA PHE A 756 10.90 21.74 -8.45
C PHE A 756 11.49 21.18 -7.15
N ARG A 757 12.81 21.40 -6.92
CA ARG A 757 13.49 21.05 -5.67
C ARG A 757 12.76 21.63 -4.45
N ARG A 758 12.57 22.96 -4.42
CA ARG A 758 11.95 23.68 -3.30
C ARG A 758 10.56 23.14 -2.97
N ASP A 759 9.81 22.70 -3.98
CA ASP A 759 8.43 22.26 -3.83
C ASP A 759 8.32 20.82 -3.29
N PHE A 760 9.27 19.92 -3.59
CA PHE A 760 9.28 18.56 -3.02
C PHE A 760 10.16 18.38 -1.76
N GLU A 761 11.21 19.19 -1.55
CA GLU A 761 12.12 19.12 -0.39
C GLU A 761 11.42 19.09 0.98
N PRO A 762 10.31 19.81 1.26
CA PRO A 762 9.59 19.70 2.54
C PRO A 762 8.71 18.44 2.68
N LEU A 763 8.55 17.63 1.64
CA LEU A 763 7.66 16.45 1.59
C LEU A 763 8.42 15.10 1.65
N VAL A 764 9.75 15.13 1.60
CA VAL A 764 10.63 13.95 1.58
C VAL A 764 11.56 13.93 2.80
N THR A 765 12.21 12.81 3.08
CA THR A 765 13.15 12.74 4.20
C THR A 765 14.47 13.45 3.90
N PRO A 766 15.12 14.11 4.90
CA PRO A 766 16.46 14.67 4.73
C PRO A 766 17.52 13.63 4.34
N LYS A 767 17.27 12.35 4.64
CA LYS A 767 18.08 11.22 4.19
C LYS A 767 17.97 11.04 2.68
N TYR A 768 16.75 10.96 2.14
CA TYR A 768 16.51 10.85 0.70
C TYR A 768 17.13 12.02 -0.08
N MET A 769 16.99 13.25 0.43
CA MET A 769 17.67 14.43 -0.14
C MET A 769 19.18 14.20 -0.30
N ALA A 770 19.84 13.79 0.78
CA ALA A 770 21.29 13.61 0.82
C ALA A 770 21.81 12.39 0.03
N THR A 771 21.05 11.29 -0.03
CA THR A 771 21.52 10.04 -0.68
C THR A 771 21.02 9.83 -2.11
N ARG A 772 19.95 10.52 -2.53
CA ARG A 772 19.28 10.29 -3.81
C ARG A 772 18.96 11.59 -4.54
N ALA A 773 18.17 12.49 -3.93
CA ALA A 773 17.59 13.62 -4.65
C ALA A 773 18.63 14.61 -5.17
N ASN A 774 19.63 14.97 -4.36
CA ASN A 774 20.70 15.87 -4.80
C ASN A 774 21.46 15.30 -6.01
N VAL A 775 21.83 14.01 -5.98
CA VAL A 775 22.55 13.35 -7.07
C VAL A 775 21.71 13.29 -8.36
N GLU A 776 20.39 13.13 -8.23
CA GLU A 776 19.49 13.18 -9.39
C GLU A 776 19.25 14.59 -9.92
N LEU A 777 19.20 15.60 -9.06
CA LEU A 777 19.12 17.02 -9.43
C LEU A 777 20.39 17.47 -10.16
N ASP A 778 21.58 17.16 -9.61
CA ASP A 778 22.87 17.48 -10.22
C ASP A 778 22.97 16.81 -11.61
N ALA A 779 22.66 15.52 -11.71
CA ALA A 779 22.66 14.80 -12.99
C ALA A 779 21.58 15.27 -13.99
N LEU A 780 20.44 15.80 -13.52
CA LEU A 780 19.47 16.47 -14.40
C LEU A 780 20.00 17.80 -14.92
N ARG A 781 20.65 18.57 -14.04
CA ARG A 781 21.23 19.89 -14.34
C ARG A 781 22.31 19.76 -15.41
N ASP A 782 23.25 18.83 -15.23
CA ASP A 782 24.26 18.49 -16.24
C ASP A 782 23.59 18.10 -17.57
N GLY A 783 22.59 17.22 -17.53
CA GLY A 783 21.83 16.79 -18.71
C GLY A 783 21.09 17.91 -19.45
N TYR A 784 20.65 18.97 -18.76
CA TYR A 784 20.10 20.16 -19.41
C TYR A 784 21.18 20.96 -20.13
N VAL A 785 22.37 21.11 -19.55
CA VAL A 785 23.46 21.85 -20.21
C VAL A 785 24.04 21.07 -21.39
N ASP A 786 24.22 19.76 -21.25
CA ASP A 786 24.66 18.87 -22.34
C ASP A 786 23.66 18.90 -23.50
N LEU A 787 22.34 18.82 -23.25
CA LEU A 787 21.33 18.93 -24.31
C LEU A 787 21.29 20.33 -24.92
N SER A 788 21.42 21.41 -24.13
CA SER A 788 21.47 22.78 -24.65
C SER A 788 22.65 22.99 -25.61
N THR A 789 23.84 22.54 -25.21
CA THR A 789 25.06 22.65 -26.02
C THR A 789 25.07 21.67 -27.20
N HIS A 790 24.37 20.53 -27.11
CA HIS A 790 24.09 19.65 -28.24
C HIS A 790 23.22 20.34 -29.30
N CYS A 791 22.15 21.04 -28.91
CA CYS A 791 21.33 21.83 -29.83
C CYS A 791 22.15 22.88 -30.60
N ILE A 792 23.02 23.63 -29.90
CA ILE A 792 23.93 24.60 -30.53
C ILE A 792 24.94 23.91 -31.47
N SER A 793 25.48 22.75 -31.07
CA SER A 793 26.40 21.98 -31.91
C SER A 793 25.73 21.45 -33.19
N ALA A 794 24.46 21.01 -33.09
CA ALA A 794 23.66 20.56 -34.22
C ALA A 794 23.30 21.72 -35.18
N PHE A 795 22.92 22.87 -34.63
CA PHE A 795 22.68 24.11 -35.38
C PHE A 795 23.93 24.52 -36.20
N ILE A 796 25.12 24.45 -35.59
CA ILE A 796 26.40 24.73 -36.27
C ILE A 796 26.69 23.71 -37.38
N ASP A 797 26.53 22.41 -37.12
CA ASP A 797 26.80 21.38 -38.15
C ASP A 797 25.82 21.46 -39.33
N LEU A 798 24.59 21.97 -39.14
CA LEU A 798 23.68 22.29 -40.25
C LEU A 798 24.25 23.39 -41.15
N ILE A 799 24.74 24.51 -40.59
CA ILE A 799 25.36 25.62 -41.35
C ILE A 799 26.54 25.10 -42.19
N PHE A 800 27.43 24.31 -41.58
CA PHE A 800 28.58 23.72 -42.29
C PHE A 800 28.17 22.67 -43.32
N SER A 801 27.11 21.89 -43.04
CA SER A 801 26.65 20.82 -43.92
C SER A 801 25.82 21.31 -45.10
N VAL A 802 25.13 22.46 -44.99
CA VAL A 802 24.25 23.02 -46.04
C VAL A 802 24.93 24.21 -46.74
N ASP A 803 25.16 25.32 -46.05
CA ASP A 803 25.57 26.58 -46.69
C ASP A 803 27.01 26.52 -47.21
N PHE A 804 27.92 26.01 -46.38
CA PHE A 804 29.32 25.88 -46.76
C PHE A 804 29.64 24.63 -47.57
N ARG A 805 28.64 23.82 -47.93
CA ARG A 805 28.75 22.62 -48.80
C ARG A 805 29.49 22.90 -50.12
N THR A 806 29.35 24.10 -50.66
CA THR A 806 29.99 24.54 -51.91
C THR A 806 31.34 25.25 -51.68
N THR A 807 31.54 25.90 -50.54
CA THR A 807 32.78 26.66 -50.24
C THR A 807 33.86 25.80 -49.57
N LEU A 808 33.49 24.86 -48.69
CA LEU A 808 34.45 23.96 -48.04
C LEU A 808 35.34 23.17 -49.02
N PRO A 809 34.81 22.60 -50.14
CA PRO A 809 35.64 21.85 -51.10
C PRO A 809 36.63 22.70 -51.90
N GLU A 810 36.51 24.03 -51.86
CA GLU A 810 37.36 24.94 -52.64
C GLU A 810 38.66 25.32 -51.92
N PHE A 811 38.67 25.28 -50.58
CA PHE A 811 39.87 25.52 -49.77
C PHE A 811 41.03 24.62 -50.20
N PHE A 812 42.23 25.21 -50.27
CA PHE A 812 43.49 24.61 -50.72
C PHE A 812 43.54 24.09 -52.16
N THR A 813 42.48 24.30 -52.95
CA THR A 813 42.50 24.04 -54.41
C THR A 813 43.02 25.26 -55.18
N GLN A 814 43.16 25.15 -56.50
CA GLN A 814 43.58 26.29 -57.35
C GLN A 814 42.64 27.52 -57.24
N LYS A 815 41.35 27.32 -56.92
CA LYS A 815 40.38 28.41 -56.71
C LYS A 815 40.72 29.28 -55.50
N TRP A 816 41.16 28.67 -54.40
CA TRP A 816 41.40 29.32 -53.10
C TRP A 816 42.40 30.47 -53.16
N TYR A 817 43.39 30.42 -54.07
CA TYR A 817 44.33 31.52 -54.28
C TYR A 817 43.70 32.77 -54.92
N GLY A 818 42.60 32.63 -55.65
CA GLY A 818 41.92 33.73 -56.36
C GLY A 818 40.56 34.12 -55.76
N GLU A 819 40.03 33.35 -54.82
CA GLU A 819 38.71 33.57 -54.22
C GLU A 819 38.81 33.87 -52.72
N PHE A 820 38.00 34.80 -52.24
CA PHE A 820 37.90 35.16 -50.82
C PHE A 820 37.00 34.18 -50.04
N ALA A 821 37.33 32.88 -50.11
CA ALA A 821 36.52 31.80 -49.52
C ALA A 821 36.29 31.99 -48.01
N MET A 822 37.33 32.34 -47.24
CA MET A 822 37.20 32.64 -45.81
C MET A 822 36.27 33.84 -45.55
N LYS A 823 36.33 34.88 -46.40
CA LYS A 823 35.46 36.05 -46.26
C LYS A 823 33.98 35.72 -46.49
N ARG A 824 33.67 34.77 -47.38
CA ARG A 824 32.29 34.26 -47.54
C ARG A 824 31.79 33.63 -46.25
N VAL A 825 32.58 32.74 -45.66
CA VAL A 825 32.26 32.08 -44.37
C VAL A 825 32.03 33.11 -43.25
N THR A 826 32.94 34.07 -43.08
CA THR A 826 32.78 35.12 -42.04
C THR A 826 31.63 36.09 -42.31
N SER A 827 31.14 36.20 -43.56
CA SER A 827 29.95 37.00 -43.87
C SER A 827 28.69 36.26 -43.40
N THR A 828 28.55 34.99 -43.78
CA THR A 828 27.44 34.14 -43.36
C THR A 828 27.38 33.96 -41.83
N PHE A 829 28.52 33.92 -41.15
CA PHE A 829 28.56 33.99 -39.68
C PHE A 829 28.06 35.34 -39.12
N ASP A 830 28.30 36.45 -39.82
CA ASP A 830 27.78 37.77 -39.41
C ASP A 830 26.26 37.83 -39.54
N ASP A 831 25.74 37.26 -40.63
CA ASP A 831 24.30 37.13 -40.89
C ASP A 831 23.63 36.29 -39.77
N TYR A 832 24.08 35.04 -39.56
CA TYR A 832 23.52 34.14 -38.53
C TYR A 832 23.62 34.70 -37.10
N ILE A 833 24.73 35.33 -36.71
CA ILE A 833 24.82 35.91 -35.35
C ILE A 833 23.92 37.14 -35.23
N THR A 834 23.80 37.96 -36.28
CA THR A 834 22.88 39.12 -36.27
C THR A 834 21.43 38.66 -36.07
N ASP A 835 20.99 37.66 -36.83
CA ASP A 835 19.61 37.18 -36.80
C ASP A 835 19.25 36.49 -35.46
N TYR A 836 20.15 35.68 -34.88
CA TYR A 836 19.85 34.91 -33.67
C TYR A 836 20.27 35.57 -32.34
N SER A 837 21.14 36.59 -32.34
CA SER A 837 21.66 37.20 -31.09
C SER A 837 20.59 37.84 -30.19
N ALA A 838 19.45 38.26 -30.75
CA ALA A 838 18.34 38.83 -29.98
C ALA A 838 17.42 37.77 -29.34
N VAL A 839 17.45 36.52 -29.84
CA VAL A 839 16.52 35.44 -29.49
C VAL A 839 17.18 34.24 -28.81
N LEU A 840 18.52 34.26 -28.71
CA LEU A 840 19.34 33.28 -27.99
C LEU A 840 19.67 33.77 -26.58
N HIS A 841 19.70 32.87 -25.59
CA HIS A 841 20.08 33.21 -24.23
C HIS A 841 21.55 33.71 -24.14
N PRO A 842 21.88 34.77 -23.37
CA PRO A 842 23.22 35.35 -23.34
C PRO A 842 24.32 34.34 -22.98
N SER A 843 24.07 33.41 -22.05
CA SER A 843 25.04 32.37 -21.67
C SER A 843 25.34 31.34 -22.78
N LEU A 844 24.55 31.33 -23.86
CA LEU A 844 24.78 30.51 -25.06
C LEU A 844 25.43 31.30 -26.20
N ALA A 845 25.39 32.65 -26.17
CA ALA A 845 25.89 33.49 -27.25
C ALA A 845 27.42 33.34 -27.44
N ASP A 846 28.21 33.43 -26.36
CA ASP A 846 29.67 33.22 -26.41
C ASP A 846 30.03 31.78 -26.80
N ILE A 847 29.19 30.81 -26.48
CA ILE A 847 29.41 29.38 -26.77
C ILE A 847 29.07 29.04 -28.22
N LEU A 848 28.06 29.68 -28.79
CA LEU A 848 27.82 29.70 -30.23
C LEU A 848 29.05 30.27 -30.95
N VAL A 849 29.61 31.40 -30.50
CA VAL A 849 30.82 32.00 -31.09
C VAL A 849 32.05 31.10 -30.95
N GLU A 850 32.28 30.48 -29.79
CA GLU A 850 33.38 29.52 -29.60
C GLU A 850 33.26 28.30 -30.52
N GLU A 851 32.11 27.62 -30.53
CA GLU A 851 31.98 26.36 -31.29
C GLU A 851 31.86 26.61 -32.81
N LEU A 852 31.35 27.78 -33.25
CA LEU A 852 31.48 28.24 -34.65
C LEU A 852 32.96 28.38 -35.05
N SER A 853 33.82 28.86 -34.14
CA SER A 853 35.24 29.03 -34.38
C SER A 853 36.01 27.71 -34.36
N ASP A 854 35.71 26.83 -33.41
CA ASP A 854 36.28 25.49 -33.31
C ASP A 854 35.90 24.65 -34.53
N GLU A 855 34.63 24.62 -34.92
CA GLU A 855 34.18 23.83 -36.07
C GLU A 855 34.71 24.40 -37.39
N LEU A 856 34.84 25.73 -37.52
CA LEU A 856 35.54 26.34 -38.66
C LEU A 856 36.99 25.86 -38.73
N LEU A 857 37.71 25.89 -37.60
CA LEU A 857 39.11 25.45 -37.54
C LEU A 857 39.24 23.95 -37.86
N VAL A 858 38.35 23.09 -37.35
CA VAL A 858 38.32 21.65 -37.68
C VAL A 858 38.07 21.41 -39.16
N ARG A 859 37.07 22.08 -39.75
CA ARG A 859 36.72 21.94 -41.18
C ARG A 859 37.84 22.51 -42.08
N TYR A 860 38.46 23.62 -41.70
CA TYR A 860 39.58 24.24 -42.41
C TYR A 860 40.83 23.35 -42.39
N LEU A 861 41.22 22.79 -41.23
CA LEU A 861 42.33 21.83 -41.16
C LEU A 861 42.00 20.52 -41.91
N SER A 862 40.73 20.10 -41.92
CA SER A 862 40.28 18.90 -42.65
C SER A 862 40.26 19.08 -44.17
N ALA A 863 40.12 20.30 -44.67
CA ALA A 863 40.15 20.65 -46.10
C ALA A 863 41.46 20.24 -46.81
N ILE A 864 42.51 19.86 -46.05
CA ILE A 864 43.73 19.24 -46.58
C ILE A 864 43.46 17.96 -47.41
N ARG A 865 42.28 17.33 -47.22
CA ARG A 865 41.84 16.15 -47.98
C ARG A 865 40.94 16.48 -49.18
N ASN A 866 40.70 17.76 -49.48
CA ASN A 866 39.90 18.18 -50.63
C ASN A 866 40.45 17.63 -51.95
N ARG A 867 39.55 17.30 -52.89
CA ARG A 867 39.92 16.74 -54.20
C ARG A 867 40.56 17.80 -55.08
N GLY A 868 41.87 17.96 -54.94
CA GLY A 868 42.67 18.99 -55.60
C GLY A 868 43.55 19.80 -54.65
N ALA A 869 43.52 19.52 -53.33
CA ALA A 869 44.42 20.11 -52.35
C ALA A 869 45.89 19.78 -52.70
N LYS A 870 46.59 20.76 -53.27
CA LYS A 870 48.00 20.64 -53.67
C LYS A 870 48.73 21.96 -53.49
N PHE A 871 49.88 21.91 -52.82
CA PHE A 871 50.75 23.05 -52.54
C PHE A 871 52.06 22.88 -53.28
N ARG A 872 52.48 23.89 -54.04
CA ARG A 872 53.83 23.95 -54.62
C ARG A 872 54.67 24.95 -53.87
N ARG A 873 55.97 24.70 -53.74
CA ARG A 873 56.95 25.66 -53.18
C ARG A 873 57.06 26.99 -53.97
N GLN A 874 56.37 27.10 -55.10
CA GLN A 874 56.30 28.27 -55.98
C GLN A 874 55.01 29.09 -55.79
N ASP A 875 53.97 28.49 -55.19
CA ASP A 875 52.67 29.14 -55.01
C ASP A 875 52.67 29.92 -53.68
N PRO A 876 52.05 31.11 -53.57
CA PRO A 876 52.06 31.95 -52.36
C PRO A 876 51.06 31.45 -51.29
N PHE A 877 51.10 30.16 -50.96
CA PHE A 877 50.16 29.55 -50.01
C PHE A 877 50.34 30.08 -48.58
N THR A 878 51.57 30.43 -48.20
CA THR A 878 51.91 30.97 -46.88
C THR A 878 51.24 32.33 -46.63
N ASP A 879 51.34 33.24 -47.59
CA ASP A 879 50.63 34.53 -47.56
C ASP A 879 49.11 34.34 -47.60
N LYS A 880 48.60 33.33 -48.33
CA LYS A 880 47.16 33.06 -48.40
C LYS A 880 46.59 32.42 -47.12
N PHE A 881 47.34 31.55 -46.43
CA PHE A 881 47.00 31.10 -45.08
C PHE A 881 46.94 32.27 -44.09
N LYS A 882 47.89 33.20 -44.19
CA LYS A 882 47.94 34.41 -43.36
C LYS A 882 46.76 35.35 -43.62
N ASP A 883 46.38 35.55 -44.89
CA ASP A 883 45.19 36.31 -45.31
C ASP A 883 43.88 35.70 -44.75
N ASP A 884 43.72 34.38 -44.84
CA ASP A 884 42.57 33.68 -44.25
C ASP A 884 42.53 33.80 -42.71
N VAL A 885 43.66 33.57 -42.01
CA VAL A 885 43.71 33.69 -40.53
C VAL A 885 43.46 35.12 -40.07
N LEU A 886 43.99 36.13 -40.77
CA LEU A 886 43.70 37.53 -40.47
C LEU A 886 42.23 37.88 -40.74
N THR A 887 41.61 37.30 -41.77
CA THR A 887 40.17 37.45 -42.05
C THR A 887 39.31 36.85 -40.93
N ALA A 888 39.62 35.63 -40.49
CA ALA A 888 38.93 34.98 -39.37
C ALA A 888 39.11 35.76 -38.06
N PHE A 889 40.33 36.23 -37.77
CA PHE A 889 40.60 37.03 -36.58
C PHE A 889 39.90 38.40 -36.61
N ALA A 890 39.82 39.07 -37.76
CA ALA A 890 39.08 40.32 -37.89
C ALA A 890 37.57 40.15 -37.65
N PHE A 891 37.02 38.96 -37.91
CA PHE A 891 35.65 38.61 -37.54
C PHE A 891 35.52 38.34 -36.04
N PHE A 892 36.26 37.36 -35.49
CA PHE A 892 36.12 36.97 -34.08
C PHE A 892 36.52 38.06 -33.08
N GLN A 893 37.34 39.04 -33.47
CA GLN A 893 37.64 40.24 -32.64
C GLN A 893 36.42 41.10 -32.29
N LYS A 894 35.25 40.90 -32.95
CA LYS A 894 33.97 41.47 -32.52
C LYS A 894 33.51 40.96 -31.15
N PHE A 895 33.96 39.77 -30.75
CA PHE A 895 33.59 39.06 -29.53
C PHE A 895 34.83 38.93 -28.63
N PRO A 896 35.25 40.03 -27.94
CA PRO A 896 36.58 40.13 -27.35
C PRO A 896 36.85 39.12 -26.23
N GLU A 897 35.82 38.66 -25.54
CA GLU A 897 35.90 37.71 -24.43
C GLU A 897 36.31 36.31 -24.94
N ALA A 898 35.46 35.66 -25.74
CA ALA A 898 35.78 34.40 -26.43
C ALA A 898 37.06 34.50 -27.27
N PHE A 899 37.29 35.63 -27.97
CA PHE A 899 38.50 35.80 -28.78
C PHE A 899 39.79 35.76 -27.97
N ALA A 900 39.81 36.42 -26.81
CA ALA A 900 40.99 36.50 -25.95
C ALA A 900 41.18 35.25 -25.07
N ALA A 901 40.10 34.60 -24.66
CA ALA A 901 40.13 33.45 -23.76
C ALA A 901 40.58 32.14 -24.45
N THR A 902 40.08 31.87 -25.66
CA THR A 902 40.20 30.52 -26.26
C THR A 902 40.54 30.55 -27.76
N ILE A 903 39.76 31.26 -28.58
CA ILE A 903 39.79 31.18 -30.05
C ILE A 903 41.20 31.46 -30.60
N LYS A 904 41.81 32.58 -30.19
CA LYS A 904 43.11 33.04 -30.68
C LYS A 904 44.22 31.99 -30.49
N ASP A 905 44.15 31.20 -29.44
CA ASP A 905 45.18 30.22 -29.09
C ASP A 905 44.91 28.84 -29.70
N ARG A 906 43.64 28.44 -29.88
CA ARG A 906 43.28 27.26 -30.68
C ARG A 906 43.72 27.42 -32.15
N TRP A 907 43.49 28.58 -32.76
CA TRP A 907 43.84 28.88 -34.17
C TRP A 907 45.35 28.88 -34.49
N ARG A 908 46.24 28.83 -33.48
CA ARG A 908 47.69 28.66 -33.68
C ARG A 908 48.04 27.36 -34.44
N LEU A 909 47.14 26.38 -34.46
CA LEU A 909 47.30 25.14 -35.22
C LEU A 909 47.46 25.34 -36.75
N VAL A 910 46.99 26.46 -37.31
CA VAL A 910 47.22 26.77 -38.73
C VAL A 910 48.70 27.04 -39.02
N ASP A 911 49.45 27.61 -38.07
CA ASP A 911 50.91 27.79 -38.19
C ASP A 911 51.63 26.43 -38.17
N PHE A 912 51.19 25.47 -37.34
CA PHE A 912 51.72 24.10 -37.39
C PHE A 912 51.43 23.38 -38.73
N LEU A 913 50.28 23.63 -39.36
CA LEU A 913 50.01 23.16 -40.73
C LEU A 913 50.98 23.79 -41.75
N VAL A 914 51.18 25.11 -41.71
CA VAL A 914 52.12 25.81 -42.61
C VAL A 914 53.54 25.29 -42.44
N ARG A 915 54.03 25.13 -41.21
CA ARG A 915 55.36 24.58 -40.91
C ARG A 915 55.57 23.18 -41.51
N LEU A 916 54.56 22.30 -41.48
CA LEU A 916 54.63 20.97 -42.10
C LEU A 916 54.69 21.02 -43.64
N LEU A 917 54.09 22.02 -44.27
CA LEU A 917 54.15 22.23 -45.71
C LEU A 917 55.50 22.83 -46.15
N GLU A 918 56.04 23.80 -45.42
CA GLU A 918 57.31 24.45 -45.73
C GLU A 918 58.54 23.54 -45.47
N ALA A 919 58.50 22.75 -44.39
CA ALA A 919 59.67 22.05 -43.82
C ALA A 919 60.50 21.26 -44.85
N GLU A 920 61.82 21.32 -44.69
CA GLU A 920 62.78 20.60 -45.54
C GLU A 920 62.64 19.08 -45.43
N LYS A 921 62.99 18.40 -46.52
CA LYS A 921 62.88 16.94 -46.66
C LYS A 921 63.74 16.21 -45.60
N GLY A 922 63.29 15.04 -45.18
CA GLY A 922 63.98 14.24 -44.18
C GLY A 922 63.84 14.84 -42.79
N ALA A 923 64.95 15.28 -42.20
CA ALA A 923 65.01 15.67 -40.79
C ALA A 923 64.09 16.86 -40.42
N GLY A 924 63.92 17.85 -41.31
CA GLY A 924 63.09 19.03 -41.06
C GLY A 924 61.63 18.68 -40.77
N VAL A 925 60.99 17.94 -41.68
CA VAL A 925 59.61 17.43 -41.49
C VAL A 925 59.48 16.59 -40.21
N VAL A 926 60.48 15.76 -39.90
CA VAL A 926 60.45 14.90 -38.70
C VAL A 926 60.52 15.71 -37.40
N ALA A 927 61.34 16.78 -37.35
CA ALA A 927 61.45 17.66 -36.19
C ALA A 927 60.19 18.51 -35.97
N VAL A 928 59.53 18.98 -37.05
CA VAL A 928 58.24 19.67 -36.94
C VAL A 928 57.15 18.71 -36.43
N TYR A 929 57.11 17.48 -36.94
CA TYR A 929 56.20 16.44 -36.43
C TYR A 929 56.44 16.13 -34.94
N GLU A 930 57.69 15.97 -34.52
CA GLU A 930 58.06 15.72 -33.12
C GLU A 930 57.58 16.88 -32.21
N THR A 931 57.83 18.13 -32.60
CA THR A 931 57.38 19.31 -31.84
C THR A 931 55.85 19.35 -31.74
N PHE A 932 55.15 19.18 -32.86
CA PHE A 932 53.69 19.21 -32.92
C PHE A 932 53.09 18.04 -32.09
N LYS A 933 53.69 16.84 -32.15
CA LYS A 933 53.19 15.67 -31.39
C LYS A 933 53.45 15.77 -29.89
N MET A 934 54.48 16.50 -29.46
CA MET A 934 54.73 16.80 -28.04
C MET A 934 53.75 17.86 -27.49
N GLU A 935 53.39 18.87 -28.29
CA GLU A 935 52.47 19.93 -27.87
C GLU A 935 51.00 19.44 -27.94
N TYR A 936 50.64 18.70 -28.99
CA TYR A 936 49.29 18.16 -29.21
C TYR A 936 49.34 16.62 -29.24
N TRP A 937 49.25 16.00 -28.06
CA TRP A 937 49.46 14.56 -27.85
C TRP A 937 48.49 13.66 -28.63
N ASP A 938 47.30 14.17 -28.99
CA ASP A 938 46.23 13.49 -29.71
C ASP A 938 46.33 13.63 -31.25
N LEU A 939 47.27 14.45 -31.76
CA LEU A 939 47.54 14.66 -33.19
C LEU A 939 47.51 13.37 -34.01
N GLN A 940 46.57 13.30 -34.95
CA GLN A 940 46.36 12.09 -35.75
C GLN A 940 47.36 11.93 -36.91
N LEU A 941 48.02 10.78 -36.95
CA LEU A 941 48.99 10.44 -37.99
C LEU A 941 48.35 10.32 -39.39
N SER A 942 47.06 9.98 -39.46
CA SER A 942 46.22 9.98 -40.67
C SER A 942 46.13 11.36 -41.33
N TRP A 943 46.05 12.41 -40.52
CA TRP A 943 46.00 13.80 -40.98
C TRP A 943 47.39 14.29 -41.39
N VAL A 944 48.44 14.01 -40.60
CA VAL A 944 49.83 14.32 -40.98
C VAL A 944 50.23 13.64 -42.31
N GLU A 945 49.78 12.40 -42.53
CA GLU A 945 49.94 11.73 -43.83
C GLU A 945 49.26 12.48 -44.98
N ALA A 946 48.09 13.09 -44.76
CA ALA A 946 47.40 13.88 -45.77
C ALA A 946 48.13 15.19 -46.08
N VAL A 947 48.62 15.90 -45.04
CA VAL A 947 49.46 17.11 -45.19
C VAL A 947 50.73 16.82 -45.99
N LEU A 948 51.42 15.71 -45.72
CA LEU A 948 52.61 15.35 -46.49
C LEU A 948 52.26 14.97 -47.93
N ARG A 949 51.14 14.27 -48.16
CA ARG A 949 50.66 13.90 -49.50
C ARG A 949 50.16 15.09 -50.33
N SER A 950 49.79 16.23 -49.73
CA SER A 950 49.35 17.43 -50.45
C SER A 950 50.51 18.28 -50.98
N ARG A 951 51.75 18.07 -50.54
CA ARG A 951 52.95 18.71 -51.10
C ARG A 951 53.20 18.31 -52.56
N ASP A 952 53.89 19.17 -53.32
CA ASP A 952 54.41 18.89 -54.66
C ASP A 952 55.64 17.97 -54.62
N ASP A 953 56.52 18.21 -53.65
CA ASP A 953 57.80 17.53 -53.47
C ASP A 953 57.70 16.14 -52.80
N PHE A 954 56.48 15.64 -52.58
CA PHE A 954 56.16 14.45 -51.78
C PHE A 954 56.88 13.17 -52.23
N GLU A 955 57.44 12.46 -51.25
CA GLU A 955 58.02 11.14 -51.41
C GLU A 955 57.51 10.17 -50.32
N ARG A 956 57.42 8.88 -50.65
CA ARG A 956 57.06 7.82 -49.68
C ARG A 956 58.03 7.76 -48.49
N SER A 957 59.30 8.13 -48.72
CA SER A 957 60.36 8.25 -47.71
C SER A 957 59.98 9.15 -46.54
N MET A 958 59.27 10.26 -46.79
CA MET A 958 58.87 11.23 -45.76
C MET A 958 57.88 10.62 -44.76
N VAL A 959 56.83 9.97 -45.27
CA VAL A 959 55.83 9.29 -44.44
C VAL A 959 56.44 8.09 -43.71
N SER A 960 57.39 7.38 -44.32
CA SER A 960 58.16 6.33 -43.63
C SER A 960 59.01 6.88 -42.48
N ALA A 961 59.69 8.01 -42.67
CA ALA A 961 60.52 8.64 -41.62
C ALA A 961 59.66 9.17 -40.45
N VAL A 962 58.54 9.83 -40.75
CA VAL A 962 57.57 10.28 -39.73
C VAL A 962 56.95 9.08 -39.01
N LYS A 963 56.65 7.97 -39.70
CA LYS A 963 56.16 6.73 -39.07
C LYS A 963 57.18 6.06 -38.16
N ALA A 964 58.45 6.04 -38.54
CA ALA A 964 59.52 5.54 -37.68
C ALA A 964 59.61 6.38 -36.39
N LYS A 965 59.71 7.70 -36.52
CA LYS A 965 59.75 8.61 -35.37
C LYS A 965 58.48 8.55 -34.50
N ALA A 966 57.30 8.37 -35.10
CA ALA A 966 56.04 8.17 -34.38
C ALA A 966 55.97 6.86 -33.58
N ALA A 967 56.76 5.83 -33.96
CA ALA A 967 56.90 4.59 -33.19
C ALA A 967 57.96 4.69 -32.08
N GLU A 968 58.89 5.64 -32.18
CA GLU A 968 59.90 5.96 -31.16
C GLU A 968 59.37 6.96 -30.10
N LEU A 969 58.41 7.81 -30.44
CA LEU A 969 57.87 8.86 -29.58
C LEU A 969 56.80 8.34 -28.59
N SER A 970 57.16 8.30 -27.31
CA SER A 970 56.20 8.24 -26.20
C SER A 970 55.88 9.64 -25.70
N VAL A 971 54.60 10.06 -25.81
CA VAL A 971 54.08 11.33 -25.28
C VAL A 971 53.04 11.02 -24.20
N GLU A 972 53.05 11.79 -23.11
CA GLU A 972 52.05 11.67 -22.04
C GLU A 972 50.66 12.10 -22.55
N ARG A 973 49.60 11.41 -22.10
CA ARG A 973 48.23 11.73 -22.52
C ARG A 973 47.66 12.82 -21.63
N GLY A 974 47.43 14.00 -22.20
CA GLY A 974 46.72 15.09 -21.53
C GLY A 974 45.19 15.02 -21.71
N THR A 975 44.53 16.14 -21.46
CA THR A 975 43.16 16.40 -21.92
C THR A 975 43.11 16.49 -23.46
N GLU A 976 41.96 16.19 -24.07
CA GLU A 976 41.81 16.23 -25.52
C GLU A 976 41.96 17.66 -26.08
N THR A 977 42.51 17.77 -27.28
CA THR A 977 42.72 19.01 -28.02
C THR A 977 41.91 18.99 -29.30
N ILE A 978 41.82 20.14 -29.98
CA ILE A 978 41.01 20.22 -31.21
C ILE A 978 41.56 19.32 -32.34
N MET A 979 42.80 18.86 -32.25
CA MET A 979 43.34 17.83 -33.16
C MET A 979 42.70 16.43 -32.96
N GLY A 980 42.06 16.15 -31.83
CA GLY A 980 41.21 14.96 -31.63
C GLY A 980 39.92 14.99 -32.46
N LYS A 981 39.35 16.17 -32.69
CA LYS A 981 38.22 16.39 -33.63
C LYS A 981 38.66 16.26 -35.10
N VAL A 982 39.90 16.61 -35.45
CA VAL A 982 40.45 16.53 -36.83
C VAL A 982 40.84 15.09 -37.20
N ARG A 983 39.86 14.32 -37.70
CA ARG A 983 40.00 12.89 -38.08
C ARG A 983 40.44 12.68 -39.52
#